data_AF-A0A943K964-F1
#
_entry.id   AF-A0A943K964-F1
#
_cell.length_a   1.000
_cell.length_b   1.000
_cell.length_c   1.000
_cell.angle_alpha   90.00
_cell.angle_beta   90.00
_cell.angle_gamma   90.00
#
_symmetry.space_group_name_H-M   'P 1'
#
loop_
_entity.id
_entity.type
_entity.pdbx_description
1 polymer ?
#
loop_
_entity_poly.entity_id
_entity_poly.type
_entity_poly.pdbx_seq_one_letter_code
_entity_poly.pdbx_strand_id
1 'polypeptide(L)'
;MTSQKSSANPRLYTFRTALSSNFLPPLLNTLVLTFVIPVLNLVKITAFNDSASMEQGKAAATLKETYKYVMLMGETEYSILAILSTVVCSVLLGVMIFRFIASKKTVNVFYSLGITRKSLFVSKYLAGILMLVVSVALPLLFNLILNFSYLGSSWQLWSATAYYFWSFSILACFAFTVTAAVFSCVGTVAEGCFFPFVILGSPMIILYCLQYLMETLYGNPYGHYLMGYRSVDLPTAFKSFNPLLFLYNGISNLSALDAEGKLVPSAYGEGTPWAKPDFLPLVFWTVAIVAVMFLGMYLFRRRKAEICGFLGVNPVLNFLITFLLGFFGFGLVIHFAAEKLSMALAILIGLLVFTVIYCIVDFALIRNGKEFLRGLVKLPVHLGITLIIGVIFATGLFGFSSRIPELSEIKSAAITVPSDTFLGVGGGGYSVGAYDYAWGALGQMLNGITDEEDLRLVRQIHEEIIKSGDQKITANDKGINREDQTVGSTVQVVYELKNGKKLMRSYNHVPMKAVNQLLNIEDTKAGRAQIQKFLTKPFDQNKYDDRTAEVVQKTGSVTLVNPTLDQATSITLSELQRKVMLQCVADDLTSQKAAERYFPTKALLGLIMIQDTERGMGYLDGNSSVLSLTTSTDWGYTVYLTEDMPKTIQFLKANGLYDQIGQPAKAESVEVIRAKDTNDNYYGYDLIYDSFYFLGSWRSLKSFEEEEANAQEQGYNPNAPFKNAVKIKDAKQAQEVVSLSHIAYFYGVDGYFVRAKLADGKGYTCMFLPESVAPQYVKDAVK
;
A
#
# COMPACT_ATOMS: atom_id res chain seq x y z
N MET A 1 21.55 24.41 56.74
CA MET A 1 21.68 23.21 57.58
C MET A 1 22.44 22.14 56.80
N THR A 2 23.75 22.05 57.02
CA THR A 2 24.64 21.02 56.44
C THR A 2 24.66 19.82 57.39
N SER A 3 23.99 18.74 57.03
CA SER A 3 24.12 17.47 57.76
C SER A 3 25.55 16.93 57.59
N GLN A 4 26.18 16.48 58.68
CA GLN A 4 27.52 15.85 58.69
C GLN A 4 27.66 14.65 57.72
N LYS A 5 26.55 14.06 57.24
CA LYS A 5 26.58 13.00 56.22
C LYS A 5 26.86 13.51 54.80
N SER A 6 26.71 14.80 54.51
CA SER A 6 26.94 15.34 53.15
C SER A 6 28.40 15.69 52.84
N SER A 7 29.28 15.79 53.86
CA SER A 7 30.67 16.21 53.70
C SER A 7 31.64 15.04 53.46
N ALA A 8 31.32 13.82 53.88
CA ALA A 8 32.23 12.67 53.80
C ALA A 8 32.34 12.05 52.39
N ASN A 9 31.26 12.05 51.60
CA ASN A 9 31.30 11.59 50.20
C ASN A 9 30.25 12.32 49.33
N PRO A 10 30.55 13.54 48.86
CA PRO A 10 29.61 14.39 48.13
C PRO A 10 29.04 13.75 46.85
N ARG A 11 29.81 12.84 46.21
CA ARG A 11 29.39 12.08 45.03
C ARG A 11 28.28 11.08 45.34
N LEU A 12 28.48 10.27 46.38
CA LEU A 12 27.54 9.25 46.80
C LEU A 12 26.24 9.89 47.32
N TYR A 13 26.36 11.00 48.06
CA TYR A 13 25.21 11.79 48.50
C TYR A 13 24.39 12.30 47.32
N THR A 14 25.05 12.93 46.33
CA THR A 14 24.38 13.43 45.11
C THR A 14 23.67 12.33 44.33
N PHE A 15 24.30 11.16 44.19
CA PHE A 15 23.72 9.99 43.55
C PHE A 15 22.47 9.48 44.29
N ARG A 16 22.58 9.26 45.61
CA ARG A 16 21.46 8.76 46.44
C ARG A 16 20.27 9.73 46.46
N THR A 17 20.53 11.02 46.58
CA THR A 17 19.47 12.04 46.54
C THR A 17 18.80 12.12 45.17
N ALA A 18 19.56 11.98 44.07
CA ALA A 18 18.98 11.93 42.73
C ALA A 18 18.08 10.70 42.54
N LEU A 19 18.49 9.56 43.10
CA LEU A 19 17.74 8.30 43.07
C LEU A 19 16.41 8.38 43.84
N SER A 20 16.39 9.01 45.02
CA SER A 20 15.20 9.05 45.87
C SER A 20 14.19 10.16 45.53
N SER A 21 14.62 11.22 44.83
CA SER A 21 13.79 12.43 44.64
C SER A 21 12.98 12.47 43.33
N ASN A 22 13.27 11.60 42.36
CA ASN A 22 12.68 11.67 41.01
C ASN A 22 12.13 10.32 40.52
N PHE A 23 11.59 9.49 41.43
CA PHE A 23 11.16 8.12 41.14
C PHE A 23 9.82 8.03 40.36
N LEU A 24 9.03 9.11 40.29
CA LEU A 24 7.70 9.08 39.68
C LEU A 24 7.70 8.69 38.18
N PRO A 25 8.52 9.28 37.28
CA PRO A 25 8.49 8.89 35.87
C PRO A 25 8.93 7.42 35.62
N PRO A 26 10.00 6.90 36.26
CA PRO A 26 10.33 5.47 36.21
C PRO A 26 9.21 4.56 36.71
N LEU A 27 8.50 4.95 37.77
CA LEU A 27 7.36 4.20 38.27
C LEU A 27 6.23 4.15 37.25
N LEU A 28 5.88 5.29 36.63
CA LEU A 28 4.87 5.34 35.57
C LEU A 28 5.27 4.46 34.38
N ASN A 29 6.54 4.50 33.96
CA ASN A 29 7.06 3.62 32.91
C ASN A 29 6.88 2.14 33.28
N THR A 30 7.23 1.78 34.51
CA THR A 30 7.06 0.41 35.05
C THR A 30 5.59 -0.01 34.99
N LEU A 31 4.66 0.84 35.42
CA LEU A 31 3.23 0.55 35.43
C LEU A 31 2.68 0.34 34.01
N VAL A 32 3.02 1.21 33.07
CA VAL A 32 2.56 1.07 31.67
C VAL A 32 3.14 -0.18 31.02
N LEU A 33 4.45 -0.44 31.17
CA LEU A 33 5.06 -1.65 30.62
C LEU A 33 4.52 -2.92 31.28
N THR A 34 4.19 -2.88 32.58
CA THR A 34 3.54 -4.00 33.29
C THR A 34 2.13 -4.24 32.74
N PHE A 35 1.39 -3.17 32.47
CA PHE A 35 0.07 -3.31 31.86
C PHE A 35 0.18 -3.92 30.45
N VAL A 36 1.04 -3.36 29.60
CA VAL A 36 1.13 -3.73 28.18
C VAL A 36 1.71 -5.12 27.96
N ILE A 37 2.72 -5.52 28.72
CA ILE A 37 3.45 -6.77 28.50
C ILE A 37 2.79 -7.89 29.35
N PRO A 38 3.04 -8.01 30.66
CA PRO A 38 2.57 -9.16 31.42
C PRO A 38 1.07 -9.19 31.70
N VAL A 39 0.40 -8.05 31.96
CA VAL A 39 -1.04 -8.08 32.29
C VAL A 39 -1.90 -8.45 31.08
N LEU A 40 -1.66 -7.84 29.91
CA LEU A 40 -2.38 -8.22 28.69
C LEU A 40 -2.09 -9.66 28.26
N ASN A 41 -0.84 -10.13 28.39
CA ASN A 41 -0.52 -11.53 28.15
C ASN A 41 -1.30 -12.45 29.10
N LEU A 42 -1.38 -12.11 30.39
CA LEU A 42 -2.13 -12.90 31.36
C LEU A 42 -3.61 -12.99 30.98
N VAL A 43 -4.25 -11.87 30.61
CA VAL A 43 -5.66 -11.84 30.17
C VAL A 43 -5.88 -12.75 28.96
N LYS A 44 -4.97 -12.75 27.99
CA LYS A 44 -5.06 -13.59 26.79
C LYS A 44 -4.85 -15.07 27.10
N ILE A 45 -3.88 -15.37 27.96
CA ILE A 45 -3.62 -16.73 28.44
C ILE A 45 -4.84 -17.29 29.18
N THR A 46 -5.48 -16.50 30.05
CA THR A 46 -6.69 -16.94 30.77
C THR A 46 -7.89 -17.10 29.84
N ALA A 47 -8.09 -16.17 28.91
CA ALA A 47 -9.19 -16.27 27.94
C ALA A 47 -9.06 -17.51 27.03
N PHE A 48 -7.83 -17.88 26.64
CA PHE A 48 -7.58 -19.10 25.87
C PHE A 48 -7.95 -20.35 26.68
N ASN A 49 -7.55 -20.42 27.96
CA ASN A 49 -7.90 -21.52 28.84
C ASN A 49 -9.42 -21.64 29.05
N ASP A 50 -10.14 -20.51 29.16
CA ASP A 50 -11.60 -20.50 29.33
C ASP A 50 -12.30 -20.97 28.04
N SER A 51 -11.84 -20.54 26.86
CA SER A 51 -12.41 -20.95 25.56
C SER A 51 -12.20 -22.44 25.25
N ALA A 52 -11.03 -23.00 25.63
CA ALA A 52 -10.74 -24.42 25.53
C ALA A 52 -11.67 -25.29 26.41
N SER A 53 -12.28 -24.71 27.44
CA SER A 53 -13.22 -25.40 28.34
C SER A 53 -14.66 -25.43 27.84
N MET A 54 -15.02 -24.61 26.82
CA MET A 54 -16.39 -24.49 26.29
C MET A 54 -16.68 -25.38 25.07
N GLU A 55 -15.67 -25.83 24.31
CA GLU A 55 -15.86 -26.80 23.22
C GLU A 55 -15.92 -28.24 23.77
N GLN A 56 -17.09 -28.66 24.24
CA GLN A 56 -17.36 -30.05 24.58
C GLN A 56 -17.27 -30.94 23.32
N GLY A 57 -16.20 -31.74 23.19
CA GLY A 57 -16.19 -32.92 22.30
C GLY A 57 -14.91 -33.19 21.49
N LYS A 58 -13.96 -32.25 21.43
CA LYS A 58 -12.59 -32.49 20.94
C LYS A 58 -11.62 -32.09 22.04
N ALA A 59 -10.53 -32.84 22.23
CA ALA A 59 -9.48 -32.46 23.17
C ALA A 59 -8.91 -31.10 22.74
N ALA A 60 -9.34 -30.03 23.38
CA ALA A 60 -8.84 -28.69 23.11
C ALA A 60 -7.34 -28.66 23.46
N ALA A 61 -6.51 -28.24 22.51
CA ALA A 61 -5.07 -28.16 22.70
C ALA A 61 -4.77 -27.26 23.91
N THR A 62 -3.97 -27.78 24.85
CA THR A 62 -3.53 -27.01 26.02
C THR A 62 -2.61 -25.86 25.57
N LEU A 63 -2.56 -24.77 26.32
CA LEU A 63 -1.74 -23.60 25.98
C LEU A 63 -0.25 -23.94 25.72
N LYS A 64 0.28 -25.01 26.37
CA LYS A 64 1.63 -25.54 26.16
C LYS A 64 1.78 -26.32 24.85
N GLU A 65 0.70 -26.92 24.37
CA GLU A 65 0.64 -27.60 23.07
C GLU A 65 0.47 -26.60 21.92
N THR A 66 0.03 -25.37 22.22
CA THR A 66 -0.15 -24.30 21.22
C THR A 66 1.03 -23.32 21.18
N TYR A 67 1.63 -22.98 22.32
CA TYR A 67 2.69 -21.97 22.41
C TYR A 67 3.89 -22.41 23.22
N LYS A 68 5.07 -21.95 22.80
CA LYS A 68 6.36 -22.16 23.48
C LYS A 68 6.78 -20.96 24.32
N TYR A 69 6.38 -19.74 23.92
CA TYR A 69 6.45 -18.54 24.75
C TYR A 69 5.51 -17.44 24.21
N VAL A 70 5.16 -16.50 25.10
CA VAL A 70 4.38 -15.30 24.79
C VAL A 70 5.04 -14.06 25.43
N MET A 71 5.44 -13.10 24.61
CA MET A 71 6.05 -11.83 25.05
C MET A 71 5.09 -10.65 24.91
N LEU A 72 4.46 -10.49 23.75
CA LEU A 72 3.48 -9.42 23.52
C LEU A 72 2.49 -9.94 22.49
N MET A 73 1.56 -10.80 22.92
CA MET A 73 0.57 -11.35 22.00
C MET A 73 -0.40 -10.24 21.58
N GLY A 74 -0.37 -9.86 20.29
CA GLY A 74 -1.40 -9.09 19.60
C GLY A 74 -1.23 -7.56 19.50
N GLU A 75 -1.92 -7.01 18.50
CA GLU A 75 -2.17 -5.61 18.12
C GLU A 75 -0.94 -4.68 18.09
N THR A 76 -0.60 -4.18 16.90
CA THR A 76 0.47 -3.18 16.67
C THR A 76 0.34 -1.94 17.56
N GLU A 77 -0.88 -1.63 18.02
CA GLU A 77 -1.21 -0.49 18.89
C GLU A 77 -0.51 -0.55 20.26
N TYR A 78 -0.43 -1.73 20.88
CA TYR A 78 0.19 -1.87 22.20
C TYR A 78 1.72 -1.69 22.16
N SER A 79 2.35 -2.09 21.05
CA SER A 79 3.78 -1.84 20.81
C SER A 79 4.06 -0.34 20.69
N ILE A 80 3.19 0.40 20.00
CA ILE A 80 3.29 1.86 19.86
C ILE A 80 3.13 2.53 21.23
N LEU A 81 2.16 2.10 22.03
CA LEU A 81 1.94 2.63 23.39
C LEU A 81 3.16 2.40 24.30
N ALA A 82 3.78 1.21 24.26
CA ALA A 82 4.97 0.91 25.05
C ALA A 82 6.18 1.79 24.65
N ILE A 83 6.37 2.03 23.35
CA ILE A 83 7.44 2.89 22.83
C ILE A 83 7.22 4.34 23.27
N LEU A 84 6.02 4.89 23.05
CA LEU A 84 5.70 6.28 23.38
C LEU A 84 5.80 6.55 24.88
N SER A 85 5.25 5.67 25.71
CA SER A 85 5.32 5.81 27.18
C SER A 85 6.76 5.76 27.69
N THR A 86 7.59 4.86 27.16
CA THR A 86 9.01 4.76 27.50
C THR A 86 9.75 6.05 27.17
N VAL A 87 9.52 6.63 25.99
CA VAL A 87 10.14 7.88 25.57
C VAL A 87 9.70 9.05 26.44
N VAL A 88 8.39 9.23 26.63
CA VAL A 88 7.83 10.33 27.42
C VAL A 88 8.33 10.27 28.87
N CYS A 89 8.26 9.10 29.53
CA CYS A 89 8.73 8.95 30.91
C CYS A 89 10.23 9.19 31.05
N SER A 90 11.03 8.78 30.06
CA SER A 90 12.49 8.96 30.07
C SER A 90 12.89 10.43 29.88
N VAL A 91 12.19 11.15 29.00
CA VAL A 91 12.36 12.61 28.84
C VAL A 91 11.96 13.34 30.12
N LEU A 92 10.80 13.00 30.71
CA LEU A 92 10.35 13.60 31.97
C LEU A 92 11.34 13.37 33.12
N LEU A 93 11.93 12.16 33.23
CA LEU A 93 12.99 11.91 34.20
C LEU A 93 14.22 12.79 33.94
N GLY A 94 14.63 12.92 32.68
CA GLY A 94 15.72 13.81 32.27
C GLY A 94 15.47 15.25 32.70
N VAL A 95 14.26 15.77 32.43
CA VAL A 95 13.80 17.09 32.88
C VAL A 95 13.89 17.21 34.40
N MET A 96 13.35 16.26 35.15
CA MET A 96 13.35 16.35 36.63
C MET A 96 14.77 16.33 37.22
N ILE A 97 15.66 15.50 36.67
CA ILE A 97 17.05 15.37 37.14
C ILE A 97 17.90 16.59 36.78
N PHE A 98 17.71 17.17 35.59
CA PHE A 98 18.57 18.23 35.05
C PHE A 98 17.96 19.65 35.07
N ARG A 99 16.67 19.83 35.40
CA ARG A 99 16.03 21.17 35.52
C ARG A 99 16.74 22.13 36.46
N PHE A 100 17.48 21.63 37.45
CA PHE A 100 18.26 22.49 38.36
C PHE A 100 19.29 23.35 37.61
N ILE A 101 19.68 22.94 36.40
CA ILE A 101 20.63 23.61 35.51
C ILE A 101 19.99 24.86 34.86
N ALA A 102 18.67 24.91 34.76
CA ALA A 102 17.93 25.99 34.13
C ALA A 102 17.64 27.18 35.06
N SER A 103 17.89 27.07 36.38
CA SER A 103 17.66 28.15 37.34
C SER A 103 18.97 28.62 38.00
N LYS A 104 19.23 29.93 37.92
CA LYS A 104 20.44 30.56 38.52
C LYS A 104 20.57 30.24 40.01
N LYS A 105 19.46 30.28 40.76
CA LYS A 105 19.43 30.01 42.20
C LYS A 105 19.92 28.59 42.51
N THR A 106 19.41 27.59 41.80
CA THR A 106 19.78 26.20 42.05
C THR A 106 21.17 25.86 41.52
N VAL A 107 21.56 26.38 40.35
CA VAL A 107 22.92 26.18 39.81
C VAL A 107 23.99 26.68 40.77
N ASN A 108 23.82 27.89 41.31
CA ASN A 108 24.79 28.48 42.22
C ASN A 108 24.93 27.67 43.52
N VAL A 109 23.81 27.13 44.04
CA VAL A 109 23.85 26.21 45.20
C VAL A 109 24.62 24.93 44.87
N PHE A 110 24.37 24.30 43.72
CA PHE A 110 25.10 23.07 43.36
C PHE A 110 26.59 23.32 43.08
N TYR A 111 26.95 24.49 42.57
CA TYR A 111 28.34 24.85 42.30
C TYR A 111 29.10 25.31 43.55
N SER A 112 28.42 25.77 44.61
CA SER A 112 29.05 26.09 45.89
C SER A 112 29.36 24.87 46.76
N LEU A 113 28.83 23.68 46.43
CA LEU A 113 29.07 22.42 47.16
C LEU A 113 30.48 21.83 46.98
N GLY A 114 31.38 22.48 46.23
CA GLY A 114 32.75 22.00 46.00
C GLY A 114 32.87 20.75 45.12
N ILE A 115 31.79 20.32 44.47
CA ILE A 115 31.78 19.16 43.56
C ILE A 115 32.18 19.60 42.15
N THR A 116 33.08 18.83 41.50
CA THR A 116 33.44 19.12 40.10
C THR A 116 32.25 18.92 39.17
N ARG A 117 32.13 19.78 38.13
CA ARG A 117 31.04 19.69 37.14
C ARG A 117 30.94 18.29 36.50
N LYS A 118 32.08 17.66 36.21
CA LYS A 118 32.14 16.28 35.70
C LYS A 118 31.46 15.31 36.66
N SER A 119 31.84 15.35 37.93
CA SER A 119 31.31 14.46 38.95
C SER A 119 29.82 14.68 39.19
N LEU A 120 29.36 15.93 39.19
CA LEU A 120 27.95 16.26 39.38
C LEU A 120 27.08 15.69 38.26
N PHE A 121 27.52 15.85 37.00
CA PHE A 121 26.82 15.29 35.85
C PHE A 121 26.77 13.76 35.91
N VAL A 122 27.92 13.10 36.09
CA VAL A 122 28.01 11.63 36.10
C VAL A 122 27.18 11.02 37.23
N SER A 123 27.22 11.58 38.45
CA SER A 123 26.43 11.06 39.56
C SER A 123 24.92 11.16 39.32
N LYS A 124 24.43 12.26 38.75
CA LYS A 124 23.01 12.42 38.41
C LYS A 124 22.60 11.57 37.21
N TYR A 125 23.45 11.49 36.20
CA TYR A 125 23.24 10.70 35.00
C TYR A 125 23.14 9.19 35.31
N LEU A 126 24.10 8.64 36.08
CA LEU A 126 24.09 7.23 36.46
C LEU A 126 22.87 6.86 37.32
N ALA A 127 22.41 7.77 38.19
CA ALA A 127 21.18 7.56 38.96
C ALA A 127 19.96 7.46 38.03
N GLY A 128 19.88 8.30 37.00
CA GLY A 128 18.82 8.26 35.98
C GLY A 128 18.82 6.95 35.18
N ILE A 129 19.99 6.55 34.67
CA ILE A 129 20.15 5.29 33.92
C ILE A 129 19.72 4.09 34.77
N LEU A 130 20.16 4.03 36.03
CA LEU A 130 19.78 2.93 36.93
C LEU A 130 18.26 2.85 37.12
N MET A 131 17.59 3.98 37.36
CA MET A 131 16.14 4.02 37.51
C MET A 131 15.40 3.53 36.25
N LEU A 132 15.87 3.92 35.06
CA LEU A 132 15.24 3.53 33.80
C LEU A 132 15.44 2.05 33.51
N VAL A 133 16.66 1.53 33.69
CA VAL A 133 16.95 0.10 33.49
C VAL A 133 16.13 -0.75 34.46
N VAL A 134 16.00 -0.35 35.72
CA VAL A 134 15.13 -1.04 36.69
C VAL A 134 13.66 -0.96 36.28
N SER A 135 13.19 0.18 35.78
CA SER A 135 11.79 0.33 35.33
C SER A 135 11.40 -0.58 34.16
N VAL A 136 12.38 -0.98 33.34
CA VAL A 136 12.20 -1.93 32.23
C VAL A 136 12.42 -3.37 32.68
N ALA A 137 13.34 -3.61 33.62
CA ALA A 137 13.62 -4.94 34.15
C ALA A 137 12.42 -5.55 34.88
N LEU A 138 11.76 -4.79 35.75
CA LEU A 138 10.68 -5.33 36.60
C LEU A 138 9.50 -5.91 35.79
N PRO A 139 8.93 -5.21 34.79
CA PRO A 139 7.83 -5.74 33.98
C PRO A 139 8.22 -7.00 33.19
N LEU A 140 9.45 -7.04 32.67
CA LEU A 140 9.93 -8.19 31.88
C LEU A 140 10.26 -9.39 32.76
N LEU A 141 10.77 -9.18 33.97
CA LEU A 141 10.93 -10.25 34.96
C LEU A 141 9.57 -10.82 35.36
N PHE A 142 8.55 -9.98 35.55
CA PHE A 142 7.20 -10.45 35.82
C PHE A 142 6.64 -11.26 34.64
N ASN A 143 6.84 -10.80 33.40
CA ASN A 143 6.44 -11.56 32.21
C ASN A 143 7.19 -12.91 32.08
N LEU A 144 8.48 -12.94 32.42
CA LEU A 144 9.28 -14.16 32.42
C LEU A 144 8.75 -15.17 33.44
N ILE A 145 8.39 -14.72 34.65
CA ILE A 145 7.78 -15.54 35.69
C ILE A 145 6.43 -16.10 35.22
N LEU A 146 5.60 -15.28 34.58
CA LEU A 146 4.33 -15.74 33.99
C LEU A 146 4.56 -16.83 32.95
N ASN A 147 5.51 -16.64 32.02
CA ASN A 147 5.84 -17.64 31.03
C ASN A 147 6.34 -18.95 31.66
N PHE A 148 7.16 -18.90 32.71
CA PHE A 148 7.58 -20.10 33.42
C PHE A 148 6.42 -20.83 34.10
N SER A 149 5.47 -20.09 34.66
CA SER A 149 4.30 -20.67 35.33
C SER A 149 3.37 -21.39 34.36
N TYR A 150 3.12 -20.83 33.18
CA TYR A 150 2.12 -21.35 32.23
C TYR A 150 2.70 -22.18 31.08
N LEU A 151 3.87 -21.81 30.54
CA LEU A 151 4.45 -22.37 29.31
C LEU A 151 5.75 -23.16 29.54
N GLY A 152 6.46 -22.87 30.63
CA GLY A 152 7.75 -23.48 30.97
C GLY A 152 8.94 -22.68 30.44
N SER A 153 10.15 -23.24 30.60
CA SER A 153 11.41 -22.56 30.21
C SER A 153 11.87 -23.03 28.83
N SER A 154 12.23 -22.08 27.97
CA SER A 154 12.84 -22.36 26.67
C SER A 154 13.98 -21.38 26.40
N TRP A 155 15.00 -21.80 25.63
CA TRP A 155 16.09 -20.91 25.23
C TRP A 155 15.57 -19.72 24.41
N GLN A 156 14.54 -19.95 23.60
CA GLN A 156 13.89 -18.93 22.79
C GLN A 156 13.23 -17.84 23.65
N LEU A 157 12.58 -18.22 24.77
CA LEU A 157 12.01 -17.28 25.74
C LEU A 157 13.09 -16.39 26.38
N TRP A 158 14.21 -16.96 26.81
CA TRP A 158 15.33 -16.21 27.37
C TRP A 158 15.91 -15.22 26.36
N SER A 159 16.10 -15.67 25.11
CA SER A 159 16.58 -14.82 24.02
C SER A 159 15.62 -13.67 23.71
N ALA A 160 14.30 -13.94 23.67
CA ALA A 160 13.29 -12.92 23.44
C ALA A 160 13.22 -11.91 24.61
N THR A 161 13.27 -12.40 25.85
CA THR A 161 13.28 -11.57 27.06
C THR A 161 14.51 -10.66 27.11
N ALA A 162 15.69 -11.21 26.81
CA ALA A 162 16.93 -10.43 26.74
C ALA A 162 16.87 -9.36 25.65
N TYR A 163 16.30 -9.68 24.49
CA TYR A 163 16.12 -8.72 23.39
C TYR A 163 15.17 -7.58 23.78
N TYR A 164 14.01 -7.88 24.39
CA TYR A 164 13.06 -6.88 24.88
C TYR A 164 13.70 -5.98 25.95
N PHE A 165 14.38 -6.59 26.92
CA PHE A 165 15.04 -5.87 28.00
C PHE A 165 16.07 -4.89 27.46
N TRP A 166 16.93 -5.34 26.56
CA TRP A 166 17.97 -4.50 25.99
C TRP A 166 17.37 -3.40 25.09
N SER A 167 16.36 -3.72 24.29
CA SER A 167 15.69 -2.77 23.38
C SER A 167 15.01 -1.63 24.13
N PHE A 168 14.14 -1.93 25.09
CA PHE A 168 13.45 -0.89 25.87
C PHE A 168 14.41 -0.12 26.78
N SER A 169 15.45 -0.78 27.32
CA SER A 169 16.49 -0.10 28.10
C SER A 169 17.29 0.89 27.24
N ILE A 170 17.67 0.52 26.01
CA ILE A 170 18.33 1.42 25.06
C ILE A 170 17.42 2.60 24.73
N LEU A 171 16.15 2.36 24.39
CA LEU A 171 15.19 3.41 24.06
C LEU A 171 15.07 4.43 25.21
N ALA A 172 14.88 3.93 26.43
CA ALA A 172 14.78 4.75 27.63
C ALA A 172 16.06 5.56 27.90
N CYS A 173 17.21 4.87 27.87
CA CYS A 173 18.50 5.49 28.14
C CYS A 173 18.86 6.51 27.06
N PHE A 174 18.58 6.25 25.79
CA PHE A 174 18.84 7.18 24.70
C PHE A 174 17.99 8.46 24.84
N ALA A 175 16.68 8.32 25.07
CA ALA A 175 15.78 9.46 25.28
C ALA A 175 16.21 10.32 26.49
N PHE A 176 16.59 9.68 27.60
CA PHE A 176 17.13 10.36 28.77
C PHE A 176 18.47 11.07 28.48
N THR A 177 19.36 10.43 27.73
CA THR A 177 20.69 10.96 27.40
C THR A 177 20.61 12.15 26.46
N VAL A 178 19.74 12.10 25.46
CA VAL A 178 19.42 13.25 24.60
C VAL A 178 18.89 14.41 25.45
N THR A 179 17.97 14.14 26.38
CA THR A 179 17.45 15.15 27.30
C THR A 179 18.57 15.79 28.14
N ALA A 180 19.46 14.98 28.71
CA ALA A 180 20.62 15.46 29.46
C ALA A 180 21.56 16.34 28.63
N ALA A 181 21.80 15.96 27.37
CA ALA A 181 22.62 16.73 26.44
C ALA A 181 21.94 18.07 26.07
N VAL A 182 20.62 18.07 25.86
CA VAL A 182 19.84 19.29 25.62
C VAL A 182 19.91 20.24 26.82
N PHE A 183 19.68 19.77 28.05
CA PHE A 183 19.80 20.60 29.26
C PHE A 183 21.20 21.17 29.47
N SER A 184 22.22 20.52 28.93
CA SER A 184 23.60 21.02 28.94
C SER A 184 23.82 22.19 27.98
N CYS A 185 22.86 22.44 27.09
CA CYS A 185 22.93 23.44 26.02
C CYS A 185 21.92 24.58 26.16
N VAL A 186 20.77 24.33 26.81
CA VAL A 186 19.66 25.28 26.90
C VAL A 186 19.66 26.07 28.21
N GLY A 187 18.96 27.21 28.22
CA GLY A 187 18.88 28.10 29.37
C GLY A 187 17.65 27.86 30.24
N THR A 188 16.56 27.35 29.66
CA THR A 188 15.26 27.25 30.32
C THR A 188 14.72 25.82 30.42
N VAL A 189 13.78 25.60 31.34
CA VAL A 189 13.07 24.31 31.46
C VAL A 189 12.16 24.08 30.26
N ALA A 190 11.57 25.12 29.67
CA ALA A 190 10.69 25.00 28.51
C ALA A 190 11.43 24.39 27.31
N GLU A 191 12.63 24.90 26.97
CA GLU A 191 13.48 24.33 25.93
C GLU A 191 13.90 22.90 26.27
N GLY A 192 14.25 22.65 27.53
CA GLY A 192 14.64 21.32 28.01
C GLY A 192 13.51 20.28 28.02
N CYS A 193 12.25 20.72 28.01
CA CYS A 193 11.09 19.85 27.82
C CYS A 193 10.79 19.61 26.34
N PHE A 194 10.89 20.65 25.49
CA PHE A 194 10.43 20.59 24.10
C PHE A 194 11.49 20.07 23.11
N PHE A 195 12.72 20.57 23.19
CA PHE A 195 13.78 20.23 22.22
C PHE A 195 14.15 18.73 22.20
N PRO A 196 14.14 17.96 23.31
CA PRO A 196 14.42 16.53 23.24
C PRO A 196 13.44 15.77 22.35
N PHE A 197 12.14 16.10 22.39
CA PHE A 197 11.14 15.44 21.54
C PHE A 197 11.38 15.71 20.06
N VAL A 198 11.69 16.95 19.69
CA VAL A 198 12.00 17.31 18.29
C VAL A 198 13.28 16.63 17.82
N ILE A 199 14.32 16.53 18.67
CA ILE A 199 15.58 15.85 18.32
C ILE A 199 15.37 14.34 18.16
N LEU A 200 14.65 13.71 19.10
CA LEU A 200 14.30 12.29 19.04
C LEU A 200 13.43 11.98 17.82
N GLY A 201 12.48 12.87 17.50
CA GLY A 201 11.63 12.79 16.32
C GLY A 201 12.30 13.25 15.01
N SER A 202 13.51 13.80 15.06
CA SER A 202 14.15 14.40 13.87
C SER A 202 14.33 13.41 12.70
N PRO A 203 14.72 12.12 12.92
CA PRO A 203 14.81 11.18 11.81
C PRO A 203 13.43 10.90 11.21
N MET A 204 12.37 10.83 12.03
CA MET A 204 10.99 10.67 11.54
C MET A 204 10.55 11.87 10.72
N ILE A 205 10.78 13.10 11.21
CA ILE A 205 10.43 14.32 10.50
C ILE A 205 11.10 14.35 9.13
N ILE A 206 12.40 14.11 9.06
CA ILE A 206 13.16 14.13 7.80
C ILE A 206 12.67 13.03 6.86
N LEU A 207 12.55 11.78 7.34
CA LEU A 207 12.15 10.64 6.52
C LEU A 207 10.73 10.78 5.98
N TYR A 208 9.77 11.27 6.78
CA TYR A 208 8.41 11.54 6.29
C TYR A 208 8.36 12.68 5.29
N CYS A 209 9.06 13.79 5.54
CA CYS A 209 9.08 14.89 4.57
C CYS A 209 9.71 14.45 3.23
N LEU A 210 10.77 13.64 3.28
CA LEU A 210 11.35 13.05 2.08
C LEU A 210 10.40 12.05 1.41
N GLN A 211 9.68 11.22 2.19
CA GLN A 211 8.66 10.31 1.66
C GLN A 211 7.53 11.09 0.96
N TYR A 212 7.03 12.17 1.54
CA TYR A 212 6.01 13.02 0.93
C TYR A 212 6.50 13.70 -0.37
N LEU A 213 7.77 14.10 -0.41
CA LEU A 213 8.39 14.59 -1.64
C LEU A 213 8.65 13.47 -2.67
N MET A 214 8.86 12.23 -2.22
CA MET A 214 9.00 11.08 -3.11
C MET A 214 7.65 10.65 -3.71
N GLU A 215 6.56 10.79 -2.97
CA GLU A 215 5.20 10.52 -3.45
C GLU A 215 4.83 11.41 -4.65
N THR A 216 5.43 12.60 -4.77
CA THR A 216 5.24 13.47 -5.95
C THR A 216 6.13 13.11 -7.14
N LEU A 217 7.06 12.15 -7.01
CA LEU A 217 7.89 11.71 -8.12
C LEU A 217 7.11 10.75 -9.01
N TYR A 218 6.97 11.12 -10.28
CA TYR A 218 6.44 10.22 -11.29
C TYR A 218 7.30 8.96 -11.39
N GLY A 219 6.69 7.79 -11.22
CA GLY A 219 7.37 6.50 -11.21
C GLY A 219 7.83 6.01 -9.83
N ASN A 220 7.48 6.68 -8.72
CA ASN A 220 7.90 6.28 -7.38
C ASN A 220 7.39 4.87 -6.99
N PRO A 221 8.28 3.89 -6.71
CA PRO A 221 7.86 2.57 -6.31
C PRO A 221 7.64 2.43 -4.79
N TYR A 222 7.98 3.42 -3.95
CA TYR A 222 8.01 3.29 -2.48
C TYR A 222 6.73 3.83 -1.82
N GLY A 223 6.13 3.03 -0.92
CA GLY A 223 4.87 3.33 -0.24
C GLY A 223 3.62 2.80 -0.96
N HIS A 224 3.75 2.39 -2.23
CA HIS A 224 2.69 1.80 -3.06
C HIS A 224 2.68 0.27 -3.02
N TYR A 225 1.55 -0.37 -3.32
CA TYR A 225 1.47 -1.82 -3.50
C TYR A 225 2.17 -2.25 -4.78
N LEU A 226 3.27 -3.00 -4.69
CA LEU A 226 4.07 -3.51 -5.80
C LEU A 226 4.19 -5.03 -5.69
N MET A 227 3.94 -5.78 -6.77
CA MET A 227 3.95 -7.27 -6.75
C MET A 227 2.99 -7.87 -5.69
N GLY A 228 1.84 -7.25 -5.42
CA GLY A 228 0.91 -7.70 -4.38
C GLY A 228 1.33 -7.39 -2.93
N TYR A 229 2.48 -6.76 -2.72
CA TYR A 229 2.97 -6.35 -1.39
C TYR A 229 3.15 -4.85 -1.33
N ARG A 230 2.81 -4.22 -0.19
CA ARG A 230 3.15 -2.82 0.02
C ARG A 230 4.67 -2.67 0.02
N SER A 231 5.20 -1.96 -0.98
CA SER A 231 6.60 -1.56 -1.01
C SER A 231 6.95 -0.81 0.27
N VAL A 232 8.18 -1.00 0.73
CA VAL A 232 8.62 -0.47 2.02
C VAL A 232 8.71 1.05 1.94
N ASP A 233 7.96 1.75 2.79
CA ASP A 233 8.05 3.20 2.95
C ASP A 233 9.40 3.59 3.56
N LEU A 234 9.86 4.81 3.29
CA LEU A 234 11.20 5.27 3.72
C LEU A 234 11.43 5.13 5.24
N PRO A 235 10.49 5.51 6.13
CA PRO A 235 10.64 5.29 7.57
C PRO A 235 10.85 3.82 7.94
N THR A 236 10.13 2.90 7.30
CA THR A 236 10.27 1.45 7.54
C THR A 236 11.58 0.90 6.98
N ALA A 237 12.05 1.40 5.83
CA ALA A 237 13.32 1.00 5.22
C ALA A 237 14.51 1.40 6.09
N PHE A 238 14.42 2.56 6.75
CA PHE A 238 15.48 3.11 7.61
C PHE A 238 15.21 2.92 9.11
N LYS A 239 14.26 2.07 9.50
CA LYS A 239 13.86 1.88 10.91
C LYS A 239 15.02 1.54 11.85
N SER A 240 16.00 0.75 11.39
CA SER A 240 17.18 0.37 12.20
C SER A 240 18.04 1.57 12.59
N PHE A 241 18.04 2.63 11.78
CA PHE A 241 18.75 3.89 12.03
C PHE A 241 17.87 4.94 12.73
N ASN A 242 16.63 4.61 13.06
CA ASN A 242 15.71 5.50 13.73
C ASN A 242 15.63 5.16 15.24
N PRO A 243 15.93 6.13 16.13
CA PRO A 243 15.97 5.89 17.58
C PRO A 243 14.63 5.50 18.18
N LEU A 244 13.51 5.74 17.47
CA LEU A 244 12.18 5.40 17.93
C LEU A 244 11.65 4.09 17.33
N LEU A 245 12.15 3.68 16.15
CA LEU A 245 11.62 2.52 15.40
C LEU A 245 12.56 1.31 15.37
N PHE A 246 13.83 1.42 15.79
CA PHE A 246 14.81 0.33 15.67
C PHE A 246 14.38 -0.98 16.34
N LEU A 247 13.57 -0.91 17.40
CA LEU A 247 13.09 -2.07 18.15
C LEU A 247 11.81 -2.71 17.57
N TYR A 248 11.09 -2.01 16.69
CA TYR A 248 9.72 -2.38 16.28
C TYR A 248 9.65 -3.80 15.69
N ASN A 249 10.52 -4.09 14.71
CA ASN A 249 10.58 -5.42 14.07
C ASN A 249 10.93 -6.55 15.02
N GLY A 250 11.86 -6.30 15.94
CA GLY A 250 12.28 -7.33 16.88
C GLY A 250 11.17 -7.66 17.88
N ILE A 251 10.42 -6.64 18.31
CA ILE A 251 9.26 -6.84 19.19
C ILE A 251 8.10 -7.50 18.45
N SER A 252 7.78 -7.07 17.22
CA SER A 252 6.68 -7.68 16.46
C SER A 252 6.96 -9.14 16.14
N ASN A 253 8.19 -9.46 15.72
CA ASN A 253 8.55 -10.81 15.29
C ASN A 253 8.76 -11.77 16.45
N LEU A 254 9.16 -11.29 17.63
CA LEU A 254 9.37 -12.10 18.82
C LEU A 254 8.18 -12.03 19.79
N SER A 255 7.00 -11.66 19.28
CA SER A 255 5.77 -11.47 20.06
C SER A 255 5.27 -12.78 20.66
N ALA A 256 5.24 -13.87 19.89
CA ALA A 256 4.88 -15.21 20.32
C ALA A 256 5.53 -16.29 19.44
N LEU A 257 5.74 -17.47 20.02
CA LEU A 257 6.26 -18.66 19.34
C LEU A 257 5.29 -19.81 19.56
N ASP A 258 4.84 -20.45 18.49
CA ASP A 258 4.01 -21.66 18.58
C ASP A 258 4.81 -22.87 19.09
N ALA A 259 4.13 -23.98 19.39
CA ALA A 259 4.76 -25.19 19.89
C ALA A 259 5.71 -25.83 18.86
N GLU A 260 5.36 -25.73 17.58
CA GLU A 260 6.13 -26.20 16.42
C GLU A 260 7.43 -25.41 16.18
N GLY A 261 7.61 -24.28 16.87
CA GLY A 261 8.79 -23.44 16.76
C GLY A 261 8.74 -22.46 15.58
N LYS A 262 7.55 -22.15 15.08
CA LYS A 262 7.28 -21.08 14.13
C LYS A 262 6.72 -19.85 14.85
N LEU A 263 7.17 -18.68 14.38
CA LEU A 263 6.69 -17.38 14.85
C LEU A 263 5.23 -17.22 14.45
N VAL A 264 4.41 -16.81 15.40
CA VAL A 264 2.98 -16.57 15.15
C VAL A 264 2.87 -15.21 14.47
N PRO A 265 2.47 -15.14 13.19
CA PRO A 265 2.40 -13.89 12.47
C PRO A 265 1.29 -13.02 13.05
N SER A 266 1.48 -11.70 13.04
CA SER A 266 0.47 -10.73 13.51
C SER A 266 -0.75 -10.63 12.59
N ALA A 267 -0.74 -11.29 11.43
CA ALA A 267 -1.81 -11.36 10.44
C ALA A 267 -1.83 -12.74 9.76
N TYR A 268 -2.95 -13.13 9.15
CA TYR A 268 -3.16 -14.43 8.48
C TYR A 268 -1.97 -14.82 7.57
N GLY A 269 -1.36 -15.97 7.84
CA GLY A 269 -0.25 -16.53 7.06
C GLY A 269 0.43 -17.70 7.76
N GLU A 270 1.23 -18.48 7.02
CA GLU A 270 2.06 -19.53 7.63
C GLU A 270 3.18 -18.90 8.48
N GLY A 271 3.32 -19.37 9.72
CA GLY A 271 4.39 -18.92 10.62
C GLY A 271 5.77 -19.24 10.07
N THR A 272 6.68 -18.28 10.16
CA THR A 272 8.08 -18.49 9.75
C THR A 272 8.87 -19.20 10.86
N PRO A 273 9.84 -20.07 10.56
CA PRO A 273 10.67 -20.69 11.58
C PRO A 273 11.34 -19.64 12.46
N TRP A 274 11.44 -19.91 13.76
CA TRP A 274 12.12 -19.01 14.70
C TRP A 274 13.55 -18.72 14.24
N ALA A 275 13.85 -17.43 14.07
CA ALA A 275 15.19 -16.94 13.78
C ALA A 275 15.77 -16.24 15.01
N LYS A 276 17.09 -16.40 15.22
CA LYS A 276 17.80 -15.72 16.28
C LYS A 276 17.63 -14.20 16.13
N PRO A 277 17.28 -13.46 17.20
CA PRO A 277 17.16 -12.00 17.13
C PRO A 277 18.48 -11.35 16.69
N ASP A 278 18.39 -10.33 15.85
CA ASP A 278 19.56 -9.53 15.46
C ASP A 278 19.89 -8.49 16.54
N PHE A 279 20.97 -8.71 17.27
CA PHE A 279 21.45 -7.80 18.32
C PHE A 279 22.34 -6.67 17.77
N LEU A 280 22.72 -6.68 16.49
CA LEU A 280 23.64 -5.70 15.93
C LEU A 280 23.12 -4.25 16.02
N PRO A 281 21.83 -3.95 15.70
CA PRO A 281 21.28 -2.61 15.90
C PRO A 281 21.36 -2.15 17.36
N LEU A 282 21.18 -3.06 18.32
CA LEU A 282 21.24 -2.75 19.76
C LEU A 282 22.64 -2.35 20.21
N VAL A 283 23.67 -3.01 19.66
CA VAL A 283 25.07 -2.64 19.92
C VAL A 283 25.36 -1.24 19.38
N PHE A 284 24.92 -0.93 18.15
CA PHE A 284 25.08 0.39 17.54
C PHE A 284 24.45 1.50 18.40
N TRP A 285 23.21 1.30 18.85
CA TRP A 285 22.52 2.27 19.70
C TRP A 285 23.12 2.38 21.11
N THR A 286 23.68 1.30 21.66
CA THR A 286 24.44 1.36 22.91
C THR A 286 25.67 2.26 22.77
N VAL A 287 26.40 2.14 21.66
CA VAL A 287 27.52 3.04 21.34
C VAL A 287 27.04 4.47 21.16
N ALA A 288 25.90 4.69 20.51
CA ALA A 288 25.30 6.02 20.35
C ALA A 288 24.96 6.67 21.70
N ILE A 289 24.39 5.93 22.66
CA ILE A 289 24.14 6.43 24.02
C ILE A 289 25.44 6.91 24.67
N VAL A 290 26.50 6.10 24.60
CA VAL A 290 27.80 6.43 25.17
C VAL A 290 28.38 7.69 24.51
N ALA A 291 28.30 7.81 23.18
CA ALA A 291 28.76 8.98 22.44
C ALA A 291 28.00 10.26 22.84
N VAL A 292 26.66 10.21 22.89
CA VAL A 292 25.82 11.35 23.28
C VAL A 292 26.03 11.71 24.76
N MET A 293 26.29 10.74 25.63
CA MET A 293 26.66 10.98 27.03
C MET A 293 27.97 11.77 27.12
N PHE A 294 29.01 11.37 26.39
CA PHE A 294 30.29 12.09 26.39
C PHE A 294 30.13 13.51 25.82
N LEU A 295 29.34 13.67 24.76
CA LEU A 295 28.99 14.97 24.19
C LEU A 295 28.26 15.85 25.21
N GLY A 296 27.21 15.34 25.86
CA GLY A 296 26.46 16.04 26.89
C GLY A 296 27.33 16.45 28.08
N MET A 297 28.21 15.55 28.52
CA MET A 297 29.18 15.84 29.59
C MET A 297 30.19 16.93 29.20
N TYR A 298 30.70 16.89 27.96
CA TYR A 298 31.60 17.91 27.43
C TYR A 298 30.93 19.29 27.37
N LEU A 299 29.70 19.34 26.86
CA LEU A 299 28.89 20.55 26.77
C LEU A 299 28.57 21.09 28.17
N PHE A 300 28.21 20.21 29.12
CA PHE A 300 27.94 20.59 30.50
C PHE A 300 29.14 21.24 31.19
N ARG A 301 30.36 20.77 30.90
CA ARG A 301 31.59 21.36 31.46
C ARG A 301 31.82 22.78 30.96
N ARG A 302 31.57 23.03 29.67
CA ARG A 302 31.78 24.33 29.01
C ARG A 302 30.61 25.30 29.19
N ARG A 303 29.46 24.82 29.66
CA ARG A 303 28.28 25.66 29.93
C ARG A 303 28.61 26.77 30.91
N LYS A 304 28.25 28.00 30.55
CA LYS A 304 28.35 29.16 31.43
C LYS A 304 27.05 29.30 32.24
N ALA A 305 27.16 29.66 33.52
CA ALA A 305 26.00 29.82 34.40
C ALA A 305 25.12 31.02 34.01
N GLU A 306 25.67 31.98 33.25
CA GLU A 306 24.95 33.17 32.77
C GLU A 306 23.78 32.85 31.83
N ILE A 307 23.82 31.70 31.16
CA ILE A 307 22.80 31.23 30.20
C ILE A 307 21.48 30.85 30.90
N CYS A 308 21.50 30.55 32.22
CA CYS A 308 20.33 30.07 32.94
C CYS A 308 19.20 31.12 32.98
N GLY A 309 17.99 30.69 32.65
CA GLY A 309 16.80 31.53 32.65
C GLY A 309 16.59 32.39 31.40
N PHE A 310 17.56 32.40 30.48
CA PHE A 310 17.41 33.04 29.17
C PHE A 310 17.02 32.01 28.12
N LEU A 311 16.01 32.33 27.35
CA LEU A 311 15.44 31.46 26.32
C LEU A 311 16.12 31.76 24.98
N GLY A 312 16.35 30.73 24.16
CA GLY A 312 16.89 30.89 22.81
C GLY A 312 18.39 31.25 22.76
N VAL A 313 19.18 30.94 23.78
CA VAL A 313 20.61 31.33 23.82
C VAL A 313 21.49 30.46 22.91
N ASN A 314 21.10 29.21 22.63
CA ASN A 314 21.91 28.32 21.80
C ASN A 314 21.57 28.48 20.31
N PRO A 315 22.44 29.11 19.50
CA PRO A 315 22.11 29.41 18.10
C PRO A 315 21.99 28.15 17.24
N VAL A 316 22.75 27.10 17.55
CA VAL A 316 22.77 25.85 16.76
C VAL A 316 21.50 25.04 17.00
N LEU A 317 21.13 24.84 18.28
CA LEU A 317 19.90 24.12 18.60
C LEU A 317 18.67 24.87 18.11
N ASN A 318 18.60 26.18 18.30
CA ASN A 318 17.48 26.95 17.79
C ASN A 318 17.36 26.81 16.27
N PHE A 319 18.46 26.96 15.53
CA PHE A 319 18.49 26.81 14.07
C PHE A 319 17.98 25.43 13.64
N LEU A 320 18.45 24.36 14.29
CA LEU A 320 18.03 23.00 13.96
C LEU A 320 16.55 22.75 14.27
N ILE A 321 16.06 23.24 15.41
CA ILE A 321 14.65 23.06 15.83
C ILE A 321 13.70 23.87 14.93
N THR A 322 14.03 25.13 14.62
CA THR A 322 13.24 25.97 13.70
C THR A 322 13.20 25.36 12.30
N PHE A 323 14.33 24.81 11.82
CA PHE A 323 14.37 24.11 10.54
C PHE A 323 13.51 22.86 10.53
N LEU A 324 13.66 21.95 11.51
CA LEU A 324 12.91 20.69 11.53
C LEU A 324 11.40 20.91 11.59
N LEU A 325 10.93 21.84 12.43
CA LEU A 325 9.50 22.12 12.55
C LEU A 325 8.94 22.82 11.31
N GLY A 326 9.68 23.76 10.73
CA GLY A 326 9.32 24.40 9.47
C GLY A 326 9.27 23.38 8.32
N PHE A 327 10.28 22.51 8.24
CA PHE A 327 10.39 21.47 7.21
C PHE A 327 9.28 20.44 7.33
N PHE A 328 8.90 20.07 8.57
CA PHE A 328 7.73 19.24 8.84
C PHE A 328 6.44 19.86 8.30
N GLY A 329 6.21 21.15 8.58
CA GLY A 329 5.05 21.87 8.04
C GLY A 329 5.06 21.94 6.52
N PHE A 330 6.22 22.19 5.91
CA PHE A 330 6.40 22.14 4.45
C PHE A 330 6.02 20.76 3.88
N GLY A 331 6.55 19.68 4.45
CA GLY A 331 6.27 18.30 4.01
C GLY A 331 4.78 17.95 4.09
N LEU A 332 4.10 18.34 5.16
CA LEU A 332 2.65 18.13 5.30
C LEU A 332 1.85 18.88 4.22
N VAL A 333 2.24 20.12 3.91
CA VAL A 333 1.58 20.87 2.82
C VAL A 333 1.77 20.14 1.49
N ILE A 334 2.98 19.65 1.19
CA ILE A 334 3.22 18.89 -0.05
C ILE A 334 2.31 17.67 -0.12
N HIS A 335 2.23 16.87 0.94
CA HIS A 335 1.39 15.65 0.97
C HIS A 335 -0.09 15.95 0.67
N PHE A 336 -0.66 17.01 1.25
CA PHE A 336 -2.08 17.32 1.05
C PHE A 336 -2.39 18.21 -0.16
N ALA A 337 -1.44 19.03 -0.61
CA ALA A 337 -1.67 20.00 -1.67
C ALA A 337 -1.24 19.52 -3.05
N ALA A 338 -0.27 18.60 -3.16
CA ALA A 338 0.28 18.16 -4.44
C ALA A 338 -0.75 17.43 -5.31
N GLU A 339 -1.74 16.76 -4.71
CA GLU A 339 -2.82 16.11 -5.47
C GLU A 339 -3.79 17.12 -6.12
N LYS A 340 -3.95 18.31 -5.52
CA LYS A 340 -4.99 19.29 -5.91
C LYS A 340 -4.44 20.48 -6.68
N LEU A 341 -3.18 20.82 -6.46
CA LEU A 341 -2.53 22.02 -6.96
C LEU A 341 -1.28 21.64 -7.78
N SER A 342 -0.83 22.55 -8.64
CA SER A 342 0.45 22.35 -9.31
C SER A 342 1.59 22.28 -8.29
N MET A 343 2.62 21.48 -8.58
CA MET A 343 3.77 21.30 -7.69
C MET A 343 4.43 22.65 -7.32
N ALA A 344 4.50 23.59 -8.26
CA ALA A 344 5.02 24.93 -8.00
C ALA A 344 4.19 25.68 -6.95
N LEU A 345 2.85 25.62 -7.04
CA LEU A 345 1.96 26.25 -6.07
C LEU A 345 2.01 25.55 -4.71
N ALA A 346 2.09 24.22 -4.69
CA ALA A 346 2.27 23.44 -3.45
C ALA A 346 3.58 23.82 -2.73
N ILE A 347 4.68 23.97 -3.47
CA ILE A 347 5.96 24.46 -2.91
C ILE A 347 5.81 25.88 -2.35
N LEU A 348 5.16 26.79 -3.07
CA LEU A 348 4.97 28.18 -2.60
C LEU A 348 4.15 28.23 -1.31
N ILE A 349 3.04 27.50 -1.23
CA ILE A 349 2.21 27.41 -0.01
C ILE A 349 3.01 26.75 1.11
N GLY A 350 3.77 25.68 0.80
CA GLY A 350 4.64 25.01 1.77
C GLY A 350 5.68 25.95 2.36
N LEU A 351 6.32 26.80 1.55
CA LEU A 351 7.29 27.80 2.00
C LEU A 351 6.63 28.92 2.83
N LEU A 352 5.37 29.27 2.52
CA LEU A 352 4.60 30.21 3.33
C LEU A 352 4.27 29.62 4.71
N VAL A 353 3.83 28.37 4.78
CA VAL A 353 3.59 27.65 6.05
C VAL A 353 4.89 27.47 6.83
N PHE A 354 6.00 27.13 6.17
CA PHE A 354 7.33 27.12 6.77
C PHE A 354 7.64 28.47 7.43
N THR A 355 7.40 29.57 6.71
CA THR A 355 7.66 30.93 7.20
C THR A 355 6.80 31.26 8.42
N VAL A 356 5.51 30.91 8.41
CA VAL A 356 4.61 31.10 9.55
C VAL A 356 5.09 30.32 10.77
N ILE A 357 5.43 29.03 10.61
CA ILE A 357 5.96 28.19 11.70
C ILE A 357 7.28 28.76 12.22
N TYR A 358 8.19 29.15 11.32
CA TYR A 358 9.45 29.79 11.69
C TYR A 358 9.20 31.03 12.55
N CYS A 359 8.31 31.92 12.11
CA CYS A 359 7.98 33.14 12.85
C CYS A 359 7.39 32.82 14.23
N ILE A 360 6.48 31.86 14.34
CA ILE A 360 5.88 31.45 15.62
C ILE A 360 6.94 30.90 16.57
N VAL A 361 7.77 29.96 16.10
CA VAL A 361 8.79 29.29 16.93
C VAL A 361 9.89 30.27 17.32
N ASP A 362 10.46 31.02 16.37
CA ASP A 362 11.56 31.96 16.63
C ASP A 362 11.09 33.13 17.51
N PHE A 363 9.86 33.63 17.31
CA PHE A 363 9.28 34.63 18.20
C PHE A 363 9.01 34.07 19.61
N ALA A 364 8.50 32.84 19.73
CA ALA A 364 8.32 32.18 21.02
C ALA A 364 9.65 31.98 21.76
N LEU A 365 10.74 31.78 21.02
CA LEU A 365 12.09 31.61 21.55
C LEU A 365 12.73 32.94 22.01
N ILE A 366 12.56 34.01 21.24
CA ILE A 366 13.23 35.31 21.48
C ILE A 366 12.40 36.24 22.37
N ARG A 367 11.07 36.24 22.22
CA ARG A 367 10.09 37.10 22.94
C ARG A 367 10.41 38.60 22.90
N ASN A 368 11.19 39.04 21.92
CA ASN A 368 11.61 40.43 21.72
C ASN A 368 11.56 40.79 20.24
N GLY A 369 10.68 41.71 19.86
CA GLY A 369 10.43 42.06 18.45
C GLY A 369 11.65 42.62 17.71
N LYS A 370 12.53 43.39 18.38
CA LYS A 370 13.72 43.97 17.74
C LYS A 370 14.78 42.92 17.43
N GLU A 371 14.98 41.96 18.34
CA GLU A 371 15.93 40.86 18.15
C GLU A 371 15.39 39.82 17.17
N PHE A 372 14.07 39.58 17.17
CA PHE A 372 13.40 38.77 16.17
C PHE A 372 13.62 39.32 14.76
N LEU A 373 13.38 40.62 14.54
CA LEU A 373 13.61 41.27 13.23
C LEU A 373 15.07 41.14 12.75
N ARG A 374 16.04 41.19 13.67
CA ARG A 374 17.46 40.95 13.34
C ARG A 374 17.75 39.46 13.06
N GLY A 375 17.02 38.55 13.70
CA GLY A 375 17.12 37.10 13.53
C GLY A 375 16.57 36.58 12.21
N LEU A 376 15.68 37.34 11.54
CA LEU A 376 15.08 36.97 10.25
C LEU A 376 16.10 36.73 9.13
N VAL A 377 17.35 37.17 9.27
CA VAL A 377 18.44 36.85 8.33
C VAL A 377 18.66 35.34 8.17
N LYS A 378 18.28 34.53 9.17
CA LYS A 378 18.36 33.06 9.10
C LYS A 378 17.26 32.45 8.23
N LEU A 379 16.10 33.10 8.10
CA LEU A 379 14.95 32.58 7.37
C LEU A 379 15.27 32.33 5.88
N PRO A 380 15.94 33.24 5.14
CA PRO A 380 16.37 32.98 3.76
C PRO A 380 17.23 31.72 3.59
N VAL A 381 18.09 31.40 4.56
CA VAL A 381 18.92 30.19 4.52
C VAL A 381 18.04 28.93 4.64
N HIS A 382 17.08 28.95 5.57
CA HIS A 382 16.15 27.84 5.78
C HIS A 382 15.26 27.62 4.55
N LEU A 383 14.66 28.71 4.03
CA LEU A 383 13.83 28.66 2.83
C LEU A 383 14.64 28.24 1.61
N GLY A 384 15.89 28.71 1.49
CA GLY A 384 16.80 28.32 0.41
C GLY A 384 17.09 26.83 0.40
N ILE A 385 17.42 26.23 1.56
CA ILE A 385 17.64 24.78 1.68
C ILE A 385 16.37 24.01 1.32
N THR A 386 15.22 24.39 1.88
CA THR A 386 13.93 23.73 1.62
C THR A 386 13.50 23.87 0.15
N LEU A 387 13.72 25.03 -0.45
CA LEU A 387 13.44 25.28 -1.87
C LEU A 387 14.34 24.43 -2.77
N ILE A 388 15.64 24.34 -2.49
CA ILE A 388 16.56 23.49 -3.25
C ILE A 388 16.09 22.03 -3.20
N ILE A 389 15.74 21.54 -2.01
CA ILE A 389 15.19 20.18 -1.84
C ILE A 389 13.90 20.04 -2.67
N GLY A 390 12.94 20.95 -2.50
CA GLY A 390 11.67 20.90 -3.23
C GLY A 390 11.84 20.92 -4.76
N VAL A 391 12.76 21.74 -5.28
CA VAL A 391 13.07 21.83 -6.72
C VAL A 391 13.74 20.57 -7.23
N ILE A 392 14.66 19.96 -6.48
CA ILE A 392 15.31 18.69 -6.85
C ILE A 392 14.25 17.59 -7.05
N PHE A 393 13.28 17.50 -6.13
CA PHE A 393 12.20 16.52 -6.26
C PHE A 393 11.21 16.89 -7.38
N ALA A 394 10.83 18.17 -7.51
CA ALA A 394 9.96 18.63 -8.59
C ALA A 394 10.56 18.45 -10.00
N THR A 395 11.89 18.38 -10.11
CA THR A 395 12.60 18.13 -11.38
C THR A 395 12.90 16.65 -11.66
N GLY A 396 12.32 15.73 -10.88
CA GLY A 396 12.46 14.29 -11.10
C GLY A 396 13.72 13.66 -10.50
N LEU A 397 14.26 14.24 -9.42
CA LEU A 397 15.37 13.73 -8.60
C LEU A 397 16.59 13.28 -9.45
N PHE A 398 17.26 14.24 -10.09
CA PHE A 398 18.46 14.00 -10.93
C PHE A 398 18.25 12.94 -12.03
N GLY A 399 17.07 12.95 -12.67
CA GLY A 399 16.73 12.01 -13.75
C GLY A 399 16.22 10.65 -13.27
N PHE A 400 15.88 10.51 -11.98
CA PHE A 400 15.21 9.31 -11.47
C PHE A 400 13.92 9.01 -12.24
N SER A 401 13.07 10.03 -12.44
CA SER A 401 11.76 9.87 -13.11
C SER A 401 11.86 9.58 -14.61
N SER A 402 12.99 9.88 -15.25
CA SER A 402 13.22 9.64 -16.68
C SER A 402 14.13 8.44 -16.98
N ARG A 403 14.61 7.74 -15.94
CA ARG A 403 15.60 6.67 -16.11
C ARG A 403 14.97 5.39 -16.65
N ILE A 404 15.44 4.98 -17.83
CA ILE A 404 15.19 3.68 -18.44
C ILE A 404 16.54 2.99 -18.66
N PRO A 405 16.72 1.73 -18.22
CA PRO A 405 17.97 1.00 -18.45
C PRO A 405 18.17 0.67 -19.93
N GLU A 406 19.43 0.57 -20.36
CA GLU A 406 19.75 0.11 -21.72
C GLU A 406 19.49 -1.39 -21.86
N LEU A 407 19.07 -1.84 -23.06
CA LEU A 407 18.75 -3.25 -23.32
C LEU A 407 19.91 -4.20 -22.97
N SER A 408 21.14 -3.76 -23.19
CA SER A 408 22.35 -4.53 -22.89
C SER A 408 22.59 -4.72 -21.39
N GLU A 409 22.02 -3.86 -20.53
CA GLU A 409 22.14 -3.93 -19.06
C GLU A 409 21.06 -4.80 -18.41
N ILE A 410 19.96 -5.05 -19.11
CA ILE A 410 18.80 -5.78 -18.58
C ILE A 410 19.09 -7.29 -18.62
N LYS A 411 18.84 -7.97 -17.51
CA LYS A 411 18.86 -9.43 -17.38
C LYS A 411 17.45 -10.00 -17.54
N SER A 412 16.47 -9.38 -16.88
CA SER A 412 15.06 -9.74 -17.00
C SER A 412 14.19 -8.54 -16.67
N ALA A 413 12.94 -8.55 -17.14
CA ALA A 413 11.93 -7.58 -16.79
C ALA A 413 10.66 -8.26 -16.26
N ALA A 414 9.92 -7.51 -15.47
CA ALA A 414 8.56 -7.81 -15.08
C ALA A 414 7.71 -6.54 -15.23
N ILE A 415 6.48 -6.69 -15.70
CA ILE A 415 5.56 -5.60 -15.95
C ILE A 415 4.14 -5.99 -15.58
N THR A 416 3.36 -5.03 -15.08
CA THR A 416 1.93 -5.22 -14.81
C THR A 416 1.18 -5.59 -16.09
N VAL A 417 0.31 -6.59 -15.99
CA VAL A 417 -0.66 -6.90 -17.03
C VAL A 417 -1.99 -6.21 -16.69
N PRO A 418 -2.73 -5.62 -17.64
CA PRO A 418 -4.04 -5.05 -17.35
C PRO A 418 -5.02 -6.11 -16.80
N SER A 419 -5.80 -5.80 -15.76
CA SER A 419 -6.72 -6.75 -15.08
C SER A 419 -7.70 -7.44 -16.01
N ASP A 420 -8.10 -6.75 -17.08
CA ASP A 420 -9.17 -7.19 -17.98
C ASP A 420 -8.67 -8.12 -19.11
N THR A 421 -7.39 -8.49 -19.05
CA THR A 421 -6.75 -9.37 -20.02
C THR A 421 -6.76 -10.82 -19.54
N PHE A 422 -6.31 -11.74 -20.40
CA PHE A 422 -6.29 -13.15 -20.08
C PHE A 422 -5.36 -13.44 -18.89
N LEU A 423 -4.24 -12.72 -18.78
CA LEU A 423 -3.26 -12.87 -17.69
C LEU A 423 -3.50 -11.92 -16.50
N GLY A 424 -4.42 -10.96 -16.62
CA GLY A 424 -4.80 -9.99 -15.57
C GLY A 424 -5.61 -10.56 -14.40
N VAL A 425 -5.95 -11.85 -14.48
CA VAL A 425 -6.67 -12.74 -13.54
C VAL A 425 -6.52 -12.40 -12.04
N GLY A 426 -7.66 -12.27 -11.34
CA GLY A 426 -7.75 -12.26 -9.86
C GLY A 426 -7.68 -10.88 -9.19
N GLY A 427 -7.65 -9.79 -9.97
CA GLY A 427 -7.72 -8.43 -9.46
C GLY A 427 -9.15 -7.99 -9.17
N GLY A 428 -9.68 -8.31 -7.99
CA GLY A 428 -10.86 -7.64 -7.45
C GLY A 428 -10.55 -6.15 -7.27
N GLY A 429 -10.85 -5.36 -8.29
CA GLY A 429 -10.71 -3.92 -8.27
C GLY A 429 -11.76 -3.25 -7.41
N TYR A 430 -11.64 -3.35 -6.09
CA TYR A 430 -12.36 -2.44 -5.23
C TYR A 430 -11.70 -1.07 -5.34
N SER A 431 -12.43 -0.12 -5.91
CA SER A 431 -12.08 1.30 -5.92
C SER A 431 -12.08 1.81 -4.46
N VAL A 432 -10.93 1.73 -3.79
CA VAL A 432 -10.78 2.25 -2.43
C VAL A 432 -10.20 3.67 -2.52
N GLY A 433 -11.11 4.65 -2.61
CA GLY A 433 -10.85 6.03 -2.19
C GLY A 433 -10.45 7.04 -3.28
N ALA A 434 -11.06 8.24 -3.13
CA ALA A 434 -10.76 9.55 -3.72
C ALA A 434 -10.78 9.72 -5.26
N TYR A 435 -10.68 8.66 -6.05
CA TYR A 435 -10.75 8.74 -7.50
C TYR A 435 -12.02 8.07 -8.02
N ASP A 436 -13.04 8.86 -8.35
CA ASP A 436 -14.24 8.43 -9.08
C ASP A 436 -13.93 7.89 -10.50
N TYR A 437 -12.63 7.79 -10.86
CA TYR A 437 -12.12 7.44 -12.19
C TYR A 437 -10.87 6.54 -12.08
N ALA A 438 -10.89 5.52 -11.22
CA ALA A 438 -9.88 4.46 -11.21
C ALA A 438 -10.25 3.40 -12.26
N TRP A 439 -9.78 3.58 -13.50
CA TRP A 439 -10.04 2.67 -14.60
C TRP A 439 -8.93 1.61 -14.63
N GLY A 440 -9.27 0.34 -14.43
CA GLY A 440 -8.30 -0.76 -14.43
C GLY A 440 -7.58 -0.89 -13.10
N ALA A 441 -8.17 -1.70 -12.23
CA ALA A 441 -7.51 -2.16 -11.02
C ALA A 441 -6.39 -3.16 -11.31
N LEU A 442 -5.62 -3.48 -10.27
CA LEU A 442 -4.46 -4.35 -10.25
C LEU A 442 -4.64 -5.66 -11.05
N GLY A 443 -3.88 -5.86 -12.13
CA GLY A 443 -3.59 -7.20 -12.67
C GLY A 443 -2.25 -7.73 -12.15
N GLN A 444 -2.02 -9.05 -12.26
CA GLN A 444 -0.75 -9.65 -11.85
C GLN A 444 0.44 -9.13 -12.67
N MET A 445 1.65 -9.16 -12.09
CA MET A 445 2.85 -8.89 -12.88
C MET A 445 3.28 -10.12 -13.67
N LEU A 446 3.48 -9.93 -14.97
CA LEU A 446 4.14 -10.94 -15.79
C LEU A 446 5.64 -10.89 -15.51
N ASN A 447 6.15 -11.98 -14.95
CA ASN A 447 7.56 -12.14 -14.60
C ASN A 447 8.31 -12.97 -15.66
N GLY A 448 9.64 -12.86 -15.66
CA GLY A 448 10.51 -13.75 -16.44
C GLY A 448 10.69 -13.35 -17.91
N ILE A 449 10.41 -12.09 -18.27
CA ILE A 449 10.67 -11.58 -19.62
C ILE A 449 12.19 -11.44 -19.79
N THR A 450 12.77 -12.20 -20.73
CA THR A 450 14.23 -12.27 -20.94
C THR A 450 14.66 -12.14 -22.40
N ASP A 451 13.77 -12.42 -23.35
CA ASP A 451 14.04 -12.29 -24.77
C ASP A 451 14.23 -10.83 -25.19
N GLU A 452 15.19 -10.59 -26.09
CA GLU A 452 15.59 -9.22 -26.45
C GLU A 452 14.45 -8.41 -27.10
N GLU A 453 13.64 -9.01 -27.96
CA GLU A 453 12.47 -8.35 -28.56
C GLU A 453 11.38 -8.04 -27.53
N ASP A 454 11.13 -8.95 -26.58
CA ASP A 454 10.14 -8.76 -25.52
C ASP A 454 10.61 -7.66 -24.54
N LEU A 455 11.92 -7.60 -24.24
CA LEU A 455 12.51 -6.52 -23.47
C LEU A 455 12.42 -5.16 -24.19
N ARG A 456 12.53 -5.13 -25.52
CA ARG A 456 12.30 -3.91 -26.31
C ARG A 456 10.85 -3.43 -26.20
N LEU A 457 9.88 -4.34 -26.25
CA LEU A 457 8.46 -3.99 -26.07
C LEU A 457 8.21 -3.38 -24.68
N VAL A 458 8.72 -4.00 -23.61
CA VAL A 458 8.61 -3.47 -22.24
C VAL A 458 9.24 -2.07 -22.14
N ARG A 459 10.40 -1.87 -22.79
CA ARG A 459 11.09 -0.57 -22.84
C ARG A 459 10.27 0.48 -23.59
N GLN A 460 9.67 0.13 -24.73
CA GLN A 460 8.83 1.04 -25.52
C GLN A 460 7.60 1.51 -24.73
N ILE A 461 6.93 0.60 -24.04
CA ILE A 461 5.80 0.94 -23.16
C ILE A 461 6.26 1.89 -22.05
N HIS A 462 7.39 1.60 -21.42
CA HIS A 462 7.96 2.44 -20.37
C HIS A 462 8.38 3.83 -20.89
N GLU A 463 8.92 3.92 -22.12
CA GLU A 463 9.21 5.18 -22.79
C GLU A 463 7.95 6.01 -23.07
N GLU A 464 6.86 5.38 -23.51
CA GLU A 464 5.60 6.06 -23.79
C GLU A 464 5.03 6.69 -22.50
N ILE A 465 5.08 5.96 -21.39
CA ILE A 465 4.67 6.44 -20.06
C ILE A 465 5.50 7.64 -19.64
N ILE A 466 6.84 7.56 -19.74
CA ILE A 466 7.73 8.67 -19.35
C ILE A 466 7.55 9.90 -20.26
N LYS A 467 7.35 9.72 -21.56
CA LYS A 467 7.13 10.82 -22.52
C LYS A 467 5.85 11.59 -22.22
N SER A 468 4.78 10.89 -21.82
CA SER A 468 3.54 11.53 -21.40
C SER A 468 3.76 12.38 -20.14
N GLY A 469 4.52 11.84 -19.18
CA GLY A 469 4.72 12.46 -17.87
C GLY A 469 3.47 12.39 -17.00
N ASP A 470 3.54 12.99 -15.82
CA ASP A 470 2.44 13.05 -14.86
C ASP A 470 1.41 14.11 -15.27
N GLN A 471 0.63 13.80 -16.31
CA GLN A 471 -0.46 14.65 -16.76
C GLN A 471 -1.70 14.44 -15.89
N LYS A 472 -2.53 15.49 -15.81
CA LYS A 472 -3.85 15.35 -15.21
C LYS A 472 -4.64 14.29 -15.96
N ILE A 473 -5.47 13.54 -15.24
CA ILE A 473 -6.42 12.61 -15.85
C ILE A 473 -7.35 13.43 -16.75
N THR A 474 -7.32 13.12 -18.05
CA THR A 474 -8.19 13.70 -19.08
C THR A 474 -9.20 12.66 -19.58
N ALA A 475 -9.37 11.57 -18.83
CA ALA A 475 -10.34 10.53 -19.13
C ALA A 475 -11.72 11.18 -19.33
N ASN A 476 -12.27 11.00 -20.52
CA ASN A 476 -13.57 11.54 -20.94
C ASN A 476 -13.65 13.07 -21.15
N ASP A 477 -12.51 13.78 -21.22
CA ASP A 477 -12.50 15.20 -21.58
C ASP A 477 -13.02 15.42 -23.02
N LYS A 478 -13.88 16.43 -23.19
CA LYS A 478 -14.47 16.77 -24.48
C LYS A 478 -13.38 17.27 -25.45
N GLY A 479 -13.32 16.68 -26.63
CA GLY A 479 -12.41 17.09 -27.71
C GLY A 479 -11.05 16.37 -27.75
N ILE A 480 -10.80 15.42 -26.83
CA ILE A 480 -9.63 14.55 -26.84
C ILE A 480 -10.05 13.15 -27.27
N ASN A 481 -9.38 12.59 -28.28
CA ASN A 481 -9.59 11.21 -28.71
C ASN A 481 -9.21 10.24 -27.59
N ARG A 482 -9.90 9.11 -27.49
CA ARG A 482 -9.72 8.16 -26.37
C ARG A 482 -8.28 7.66 -26.22
N GLU A 483 -7.59 7.41 -27.34
CA GLU A 483 -6.20 6.93 -27.37
C GLU A 483 -5.19 7.95 -26.81
N ASP A 484 -5.54 9.24 -26.89
CA ASP A 484 -4.70 10.37 -26.44
C ASP A 484 -5.02 10.78 -24.99
N GLN A 485 -6.01 10.15 -24.34
CA GLN A 485 -6.40 10.48 -22.97
C GLN A 485 -5.41 9.89 -21.95
N THR A 486 -5.23 10.61 -20.84
CA THR A 486 -4.54 10.11 -19.65
C THR A 486 -5.56 9.52 -18.69
N VAL A 487 -5.33 8.29 -18.25
CA VAL A 487 -6.23 7.53 -17.38
C VAL A 487 -5.57 7.21 -16.03
N GLY A 488 -6.39 7.11 -14.99
CA GLY A 488 -5.96 6.64 -13.67
C GLY A 488 -5.84 5.12 -13.66
N SER A 489 -4.67 4.59 -14.01
CA SER A 489 -4.36 3.16 -14.00
C SER A 489 -2.95 2.94 -13.46
N THR A 490 -2.79 1.89 -12.63
CA THR A 490 -1.51 1.59 -11.98
C THR A 490 -0.66 0.65 -12.84
N VAL A 491 0.38 1.18 -13.49
CA VAL A 491 1.35 0.38 -14.27
C VAL A 491 2.67 0.31 -13.53
N GLN A 492 3.17 -0.91 -13.33
CA GLN A 492 4.42 -1.16 -12.62
C GLN A 492 5.41 -1.87 -13.51
N VAL A 493 6.68 -1.48 -13.38
CA VAL A 493 7.77 -2.06 -14.16
C VAL A 493 8.96 -2.34 -13.25
N VAL A 494 9.49 -3.56 -13.32
CA VAL A 494 10.68 -4.00 -12.57
C VAL A 494 11.70 -4.57 -13.55
N TYR A 495 12.88 -3.96 -13.59
CA TYR A 495 14.03 -4.49 -14.33
C TYR A 495 15.04 -5.08 -13.35
N GLU A 496 15.45 -6.33 -13.57
CA GLU A 496 16.66 -6.88 -12.97
C GLU A 496 17.83 -6.64 -13.91
N LEU A 497 18.84 -5.92 -13.44
CA LEU A 497 20.03 -5.61 -14.23
C LEU A 497 21.08 -6.71 -14.06
N LYS A 498 21.96 -6.87 -15.06
CA LYS A 498 23.07 -7.84 -15.03
C LYS A 498 24.04 -7.65 -13.86
N ASN A 499 24.12 -6.42 -13.32
CA ASN A 499 24.92 -6.11 -12.13
C ASN A 499 24.25 -6.50 -10.79
N GLY A 500 23.08 -7.15 -10.83
CA GLY A 500 22.33 -7.59 -9.65
C GLY A 500 21.45 -6.51 -9.01
N LYS A 501 21.48 -5.27 -9.49
CA LYS A 501 20.58 -4.21 -9.01
C LYS A 501 19.19 -4.35 -9.65
N LYS A 502 18.17 -3.92 -8.90
CA LYS A 502 16.78 -3.83 -9.40
C LYS A 502 16.41 -2.38 -9.61
N LEU A 503 15.75 -2.09 -10.74
CA LEU A 503 15.10 -0.81 -11.01
C LEU A 503 13.59 -1.03 -10.98
N MET A 504 12.90 -0.34 -10.09
CA MET A 504 11.46 -0.52 -9.83
C MET A 504 10.75 0.81 -10.08
N ARG A 505 9.61 0.77 -10.77
CA ARG A 505 8.77 1.93 -11.08
C ARG A 505 7.30 1.60 -10.89
N SER A 506 6.53 2.56 -10.39
CA SER A 506 5.07 2.49 -10.28
C SER A 506 4.48 3.81 -10.75
N TYR A 507 3.54 3.74 -11.70
CA TYR A 507 2.87 4.88 -12.31
C TYR A 507 1.37 4.76 -12.06
N ASN A 508 0.72 5.82 -11.59
CA ASN A 508 -0.73 5.81 -11.31
C ASN A 508 -1.56 6.55 -12.39
N HIS A 509 -0.88 7.36 -13.21
CA HIS A 509 -1.45 8.04 -14.37
C HIS A 509 -0.66 7.62 -15.59
N VAL A 510 -1.34 7.06 -16.58
CA VAL A 510 -0.71 6.57 -17.82
C VAL A 510 -1.54 6.97 -19.04
N PRO A 511 -0.91 7.21 -20.20
CA PRO A 511 -1.66 7.44 -21.43
C PRO A 511 -2.35 6.16 -21.89
N MET A 512 -3.57 6.28 -22.42
CA MET A 512 -4.33 5.14 -22.96
C MET A 512 -3.53 4.37 -24.01
N LYS A 513 -2.75 5.06 -24.83
CA LYS A 513 -1.82 4.45 -25.78
C LYS A 513 -0.83 3.47 -25.14
N ALA A 514 -0.31 3.74 -23.94
CA ALA A 514 0.55 2.79 -23.23
C ALA A 514 -0.25 1.59 -22.72
N VAL A 515 -1.50 1.79 -22.28
CA VAL A 515 -2.42 0.70 -21.90
C VAL A 515 -2.73 -0.21 -23.09
N ASN A 516 -3.00 0.37 -24.27
CA ASN A 516 -3.20 -0.39 -25.51
C ASN A 516 -1.95 -1.21 -25.88
N GLN A 517 -0.74 -0.65 -25.69
CA GLN A 517 0.51 -1.38 -25.93
C GLN A 517 0.76 -2.48 -24.89
N LEU A 518 0.33 -2.31 -23.64
CA LEU A 518 0.46 -3.33 -22.58
C LEU A 518 -0.26 -4.63 -22.93
N LEU A 519 -1.33 -4.60 -23.73
CA LEU A 519 -2.01 -5.80 -24.20
C LEU A 519 -1.06 -6.75 -24.95
N ASN A 520 -0.09 -6.19 -25.69
CA ASN A 520 0.90 -6.96 -26.45
C ASN A 520 1.90 -7.71 -25.56
N ILE A 521 1.95 -7.44 -24.25
CA ILE A 521 2.80 -8.18 -23.31
C ILE A 521 2.39 -9.66 -23.24
N GLU A 522 1.13 -9.99 -23.49
CA GLU A 522 0.69 -11.39 -23.54
C GLU A 522 1.27 -12.17 -24.72
N ASP A 523 1.67 -11.47 -25.79
CA ASP A 523 2.26 -12.09 -26.99
C ASP A 523 3.74 -12.44 -26.80
N THR A 524 4.37 -11.95 -25.72
CA THR A 524 5.74 -12.30 -25.34
C THR A 524 5.87 -13.79 -25.05
N LYS A 525 7.09 -14.34 -25.10
CA LYS A 525 7.29 -15.76 -24.76
C LYS A 525 6.88 -16.08 -23.34
N ALA A 526 7.15 -15.15 -22.41
CA ALA A 526 6.72 -15.28 -21.01
C ALA A 526 5.19 -15.27 -20.89
N GLY A 527 4.52 -14.39 -21.63
CA GLY A 527 3.06 -14.29 -21.65
C GLY A 527 2.42 -15.59 -22.14
N ARG A 528 2.82 -16.06 -23.32
CA ARG A 528 2.34 -17.33 -23.89
C ARG A 528 2.60 -18.54 -22.97
N ALA A 529 3.78 -18.59 -22.34
CA ALA A 529 4.09 -19.65 -21.38
C ALA A 529 3.18 -19.60 -20.14
N GLN A 530 2.84 -18.41 -19.66
CA GLN A 530 1.93 -18.25 -18.53
C GLN A 530 0.48 -18.61 -18.90
N ILE A 531 0.01 -18.25 -20.11
CA ILE A 531 -1.31 -18.64 -20.64
C ILE A 531 -1.42 -20.17 -20.68
N GLN A 532 -0.42 -20.82 -21.29
CA GLN A 532 -0.33 -22.26 -21.37
C GLN A 532 -0.38 -22.90 -19.97
N LYS A 533 0.44 -22.39 -19.05
CA LYS A 533 0.52 -22.89 -17.68
C LYS A 533 -0.82 -22.77 -16.96
N PHE A 534 -1.53 -21.65 -17.10
CA PHE A 534 -2.81 -21.42 -16.43
C PHE A 534 -3.89 -22.43 -16.88
N LEU A 535 -3.96 -22.74 -18.18
CA LEU A 535 -4.99 -23.63 -18.72
C LEU A 535 -4.65 -25.12 -18.59
N THR A 536 -3.36 -25.50 -18.63
CA THR A 536 -2.98 -26.92 -18.82
C THR A 536 -2.18 -27.52 -17.69
N LYS A 537 -1.57 -26.71 -16.80
CA LYS A 537 -0.82 -27.24 -15.66
C LYS A 537 -1.79 -27.59 -14.52
N PRO A 538 -1.74 -28.81 -13.95
CA PRO A 538 -2.54 -29.16 -12.79
C PRO A 538 -2.33 -28.18 -11.63
N PHE A 539 -3.43 -27.74 -11.03
CA PHE A 539 -3.45 -26.83 -9.88
C PHE A 539 -3.04 -27.57 -8.58
N ASP A 540 -2.42 -26.84 -7.66
CA ASP A 540 -2.09 -27.31 -6.30
C ASP A 540 -3.09 -26.73 -5.29
N GLN A 541 -3.92 -27.59 -4.70
CA GLN A 541 -4.96 -27.19 -3.73
C GLN A 541 -4.40 -26.48 -2.48
N ASN A 542 -3.12 -26.65 -2.17
CA ASN A 542 -2.49 -26.01 -1.01
C ASN A 542 -1.94 -24.61 -1.33
N LYS A 543 -1.97 -24.17 -2.59
CA LYS A 543 -1.48 -22.86 -3.01
C LYS A 543 -2.63 -21.93 -3.32
N TYR A 544 -2.70 -20.83 -2.57
CA TYR A 544 -3.71 -19.79 -2.76
C TYR A 544 -3.75 -19.26 -4.21
N ASP A 545 -2.58 -19.08 -4.84
CA ASP A 545 -2.45 -18.57 -6.21
C ASP A 545 -3.02 -19.51 -7.29
N ASP A 546 -3.22 -20.79 -6.98
CA ASP A 546 -3.73 -21.81 -7.90
C ASP A 546 -5.27 -21.94 -7.83
N ARG A 547 -5.94 -21.19 -6.94
CA ARG A 547 -7.40 -21.21 -6.76
C ARG A 547 -8.16 -20.86 -8.04
N THR A 548 -7.63 -19.95 -8.86
CA THR A 548 -8.30 -19.56 -10.10
C THR A 548 -8.12 -20.61 -11.21
N ALA A 549 -6.97 -21.29 -11.22
CA ALA A 549 -6.76 -22.45 -12.09
C ALA A 549 -7.67 -23.62 -11.67
N GLU A 550 -7.94 -23.78 -10.37
CA GLU A 550 -8.93 -24.74 -9.85
C GLU A 550 -10.34 -24.47 -10.44
N VAL A 551 -10.84 -23.23 -10.42
CA VAL A 551 -12.15 -22.85 -10.99
C VAL A 551 -12.27 -23.28 -12.46
N VAL A 552 -11.22 -23.04 -13.25
CA VAL A 552 -11.21 -23.35 -14.69
C VAL A 552 -10.98 -24.83 -14.97
N GLN A 553 -10.21 -25.55 -14.14
CA GLN A 553 -9.80 -26.94 -14.39
C GLN A 553 -10.61 -28.01 -13.64
N LYS A 554 -11.34 -27.66 -12.56
CA LYS A 554 -12.22 -28.57 -11.80
C LYS A 554 -13.57 -28.78 -12.50
N THR A 555 -14.14 -29.99 -12.44
CA THR A 555 -15.36 -30.43 -13.15
C THR A 555 -16.58 -29.54 -12.86
N GLY A 556 -16.80 -28.52 -13.68
CA GLY A 556 -18.00 -27.67 -13.72
C GLY A 556 -18.67 -27.69 -15.10
N SER A 557 -19.85 -27.08 -15.22
CA SER A 557 -20.59 -27.00 -16.49
C SER A 557 -19.85 -26.12 -17.50
N VAL A 558 -19.86 -26.56 -18.77
CA VAL A 558 -19.43 -25.74 -19.91
C VAL A 558 -20.68 -25.34 -20.67
N THR A 559 -20.84 -24.06 -20.97
CA THR A 559 -22.02 -23.53 -21.68
C THR A 559 -21.57 -22.93 -23.01
N LEU A 560 -22.21 -23.37 -24.09
CA LEU A 560 -22.01 -22.83 -25.43
C LEU A 560 -23.05 -21.75 -25.68
N VAL A 561 -22.64 -20.57 -26.12
CA VAL A 561 -23.54 -19.42 -26.31
C VAL A 561 -23.40 -18.88 -27.73
N ASN A 562 -24.53 -18.52 -28.34
CA ASN A 562 -24.55 -17.95 -29.69
C ASN A 562 -24.02 -16.50 -29.73
N PRO A 563 -23.67 -15.95 -30.91
CA PRO A 563 -23.06 -14.62 -31.00
C PRO A 563 -23.94 -13.45 -30.53
N THR A 564 -25.26 -13.63 -30.46
CA THR A 564 -26.22 -12.62 -29.98
C THR A 564 -26.64 -12.82 -28.52
N LEU A 565 -26.06 -13.80 -27.83
CA LEU A 565 -26.29 -14.11 -26.41
C LEU A 565 -27.72 -14.56 -26.04
N ASP A 566 -28.63 -14.72 -27.01
CA ASP A 566 -30.02 -15.13 -26.79
C ASP A 566 -30.22 -16.65 -26.62
N GLN A 567 -29.21 -17.45 -26.97
CA GLN A 567 -29.24 -18.90 -26.84
C GLN A 567 -28.00 -19.40 -26.11
N ALA A 568 -28.22 -20.14 -25.03
CA ALA A 568 -27.17 -20.80 -24.24
C ALA A 568 -27.50 -22.30 -24.07
N THR A 569 -26.54 -23.16 -24.41
CA THR A 569 -26.66 -24.62 -24.34
C THR A 569 -25.61 -25.17 -23.37
N SER A 570 -26.04 -25.69 -22.22
CA SER A 570 -25.14 -26.34 -21.25
C SER A 570 -24.74 -27.74 -21.73
N ILE A 571 -23.44 -28.02 -21.71
CA ILE A 571 -22.83 -29.30 -22.08
C ILE A 571 -22.00 -29.86 -20.93
N THR A 572 -21.97 -31.19 -20.84
CA THR A 572 -21.15 -31.91 -19.87
C THR A 572 -20.02 -32.61 -20.60
N LEU A 573 -18.77 -32.31 -20.23
CA LEU A 573 -17.58 -32.94 -20.78
C LEU A 573 -16.97 -33.92 -19.78
N SER A 574 -16.44 -35.05 -20.26
CA SER A 574 -15.58 -35.89 -19.42
C SER A 574 -14.29 -35.17 -19.03
N GLU A 575 -13.63 -35.59 -17.95
CA GLU A 575 -12.35 -34.98 -17.52
C GLU A 575 -11.30 -34.98 -18.64
N LEU A 576 -11.22 -36.06 -19.42
CA LEU A 576 -10.29 -36.17 -20.55
C LEU A 576 -10.67 -35.19 -21.67
N GLN A 577 -11.95 -35.14 -22.06
CA GLN A 577 -12.42 -34.20 -23.09
C GLN A 577 -12.19 -32.75 -22.67
N ARG A 578 -12.39 -32.42 -21.39
CA ARG A 578 -12.16 -31.08 -20.87
C ARG A 578 -10.69 -30.69 -20.90
N LYS A 579 -9.79 -31.60 -20.51
CA LYS A 579 -8.33 -31.38 -20.65
C LYS A 579 -7.92 -31.14 -22.10
N VAL A 580 -8.47 -31.92 -23.03
CA VAL A 580 -8.22 -31.72 -24.47
C VAL A 580 -8.79 -30.39 -24.96
N MET A 581 -10.01 -30.02 -24.56
CA MET A 581 -10.60 -28.72 -24.89
C MET A 581 -9.73 -27.56 -24.39
N LEU A 582 -9.32 -27.59 -23.12
CA LEU A 582 -8.46 -26.56 -22.52
C LEU A 582 -7.09 -26.49 -23.22
N GLN A 583 -6.53 -27.63 -23.64
CA GLN A 583 -5.31 -27.66 -24.44
C GLN A 583 -5.51 -27.02 -25.82
N CYS A 584 -6.61 -27.32 -26.52
CA CYS A 584 -6.93 -26.68 -27.81
C CYS A 584 -7.11 -25.17 -27.66
N VAL A 585 -7.80 -24.73 -26.62
CA VAL A 585 -7.98 -23.31 -26.29
C VAL A 585 -6.63 -22.64 -26.00
N ALA A 586 -5.78 -23.26 -25.18
CA ALA A 586 -4.45 -22.75 -24.87
C ALA A 586 -3.58 -22.62 -26.13
N ASP A 587 -3.58 -23.64 -26.98
CA ASP A 587 -2.84 -23.66 -28.23
C ASP A 587 -3.29 -22.55 -29.21
N ASP A 588 -4.61 -22.33 -29.34
CA ASP A 588 -5.15 -21.29 -30.21
C ASP A 588 -4.86 -19.90 -29.64
N LEU A 589 -5.10 -19.67 -28.34
CA LEU A 589 -4.84 -18.38 -27.69
C LEU A 589 -3.36 -17.98 -27.70
N THR A 590 -2.45 -18.95 -27.55
CA THR A 590 -1.00 -18.69 -27.63
C THR A 590 -0.50 -18.51 -29.06
N SER A 591 -1.28 -18.93 -30.06
CA SER A 591 -1.00 -18.71 -31.48
C SER A 591 -1.51 -17.36 -31.98
N GLN A 592 -2.62 -16.88 -31.40
CA GLN A 592 -3.20 -15.56 -31.66
C GLN A 592 -2.33 -14.43 -31.14
N LYS A 593 -2.49 -13.25 -31.77
CA LYS A 593 -1.96 -11.99 -31.26
C LYS A 593 -2.95 -11.30 -30.33
N ALA A 594 -2.46 -10.47 -29.42
CA ALA A 594 -3.28 -9.67 -28.51
C ALA A 594 -4.27 -8.80 -29.29
N ALA A 595 -3.86 -8.23 -30.42
CA ALA A 595 -4.74 -7.45 -31.29
C ALA A 595 -5.95 -8.25 -31.80
N GLU A 596 -5.81 -9.54 -32.08
CA GLU A 596 -6.90 -10.41 -32.55
C GLU A 596 -7.88 -10.73 -31.41
N ARG A 597 -7.38 -10.77 -30.17
CA ARG A 597 -8.16 -11.07 -28.97
C ARG A 597 -8.91 -9.85 -28.43
N TYR A 598 -8.29 -8.68 -28.44
CA TYR A 598 -8.80 -7.45 -27.81
C TYR A 598 -9.40 -6.45 -28.81
N PHE A 599 -8.99 -6.49 -30.07
CA PHE A 599 -9.52 -5.67 -31.16
C PHE A 599 -9.96 -6.58 -32.34
N PRO A 600 -10.88 -7.54 -32.10
CA PRO A 600 -11.25 -8.54 -33.10
C PRO A 600 -11.80 -7.87 -34.37
N THR A 601 -11.31 -8.30 -35.54
CA THR A 601 -11.82 -7.88 -36.85
C THR A 601 -12.68 -8.95 -37.52
N LYS A 602 -12.60 -10.19 -37.02
CA LYS A 602 -13.37 -11.35 -37.47
C LYS A 602 -14.69 -11.43 -36.75
N ALA A 603 -15.69 -11.98 -37.42
CA ALA A 603 -17.00 -12.22 -36.84
C ALA A 603 -16.92 -13.26 -35.70
N LEU A 604 -17.70 -13.04 -34.65
CA LEU A 604 -17.84 -13.97 -33.54
C LEU A 604 -18.66 -15.19 -34.00
N LEU A 605 -18.10 -16.38 -33.85
CA LEU A 605 -18.78 -17.65 -34.18
C LEU A 605 -19.60 -18.17 -32.99
N GLY A 606 -19.17 -17.88 -31.76
CA GLY A 606 -19.85 -18.27 -30.52
C GLY A 606 -18.97 -18.03 -29.30
N LEU A 607 -19.48 -18.36 -28.11
CA LEU A 607 -18.74 -18.27 -26.86
C LEU A 607 -18.73 -19.63 -26.14
N ILE A 608 -17.60 -19.95 -25.50
CA ILE A 608 -17.49 -21.08 -24.56
C ILE A 608 -17.34 -20.50 -23.16
N MET A 609 -18.36 -20.66 -22.32
CA MET A 609 -18.33 -20.26 -20.93
C MET A 609 -18.01 -21.48 -20.06
N ILE A 610 -16.95 -21.39 -19.28
CA ILE A 610 -16.51 -22.40 -18.33
C ILE A 610 -16.87 -21.89 -16.93
N GLN A 611 -17.78 -22.56 -16.23
CA GLN A 611 -18.30 -22.08 -14.96
C GLN A 611 -17.91 -22.98 -13.79
N ASP A 612 -17.76 -22.38 -12.61
CA ASP A 612 -17.78 -23.12 -11.35
C ASP A 612 -19.21 -23.20 -10.82
N THR A 613 -19.79 -24.39 -10.91
CA THR A 613 -21.14 -24.70 -10.44
C THR A 613 -21.29 -24.59 -8.92
N GLU A 614 -20.20 -24.60 -8.14
CA GLU A 614 -20.25 -24.50 -6.67
C GLU A 614 -20.24 -23.05 -6.17
N ARG A 615 -19.70 -22.10 -6.96
CA ARG A 615 -19.60 -20.69 -6.56
C ARG A 615 -20.56 -19.76 -7.29
N GLY A 616 -21.14 -20.21 -8.40
CA GLY A 616 -22.20 -19.52 -9.12
C GLY A 616 -21.77 -18.16 -9.64
N MET A 617 -21.52 -18.04 -10.96
CA MET A 617 -21.59 -16.69 -11.56
C MET A 617 -22.99 -16.14 -11.25
N GLY A 618 -23.04 -14.99 -10.58
CA GLY A 618 -24.28 -14.26 -10.39
C GLY A 618 -24.98 -14.14 -11.74
N TYR A 619 -26.25 -14.56 -11.78
CA TYR A 619 -27.19 -14.46 -12.91
C TYR A 619 -27.13 -15.51 -14.03
N LEU A 620 -26.73 -16.76 -13.74
CA LEU A 620 -27.16 -17.90 -14.56
C LEU A 620 -27.76 -19.02 -13.71
N ASP A 621 -28.72 -18.66 -12.84
CA ASP A 621 -29.66 -19.66 -12.35
C ASP A 621 -30.61 -20.01 -13.51
N GLY A 622 -30.84 -21.30 -13.74
CA GLY A 622 -31.37 -21.91 -14.98
C GLY A 622 -32.79 -21.52 -15.44
N ASN A 623 -33.14 -20.24 -15.37
CA ASN A 623 -34.39 -19.62 -15.81
C ASN A 623 -34.16 -18.16 -16.30
N SER A 624 -32.94 -17.80 -16.70
CA SER A 624 -32.44 -16.42 -16.69
C SER A 624 -32.97 -15.56 -17.84
N SER A 625 -33.79 -14.58 -17.50
CA SER A 625 -34.27 -13.51 -18.39
C SER A 625 -33.18 -12.49 -18.75
N VAL A 626 -31.94 -12.67 -18.28
CA VAL A 626 -30.75 -11.82 -18.48
C VAL A 626 -29.49 -12.71 -18.56
N LEU A 627 -28.57 -12.41 -19.47
CA LEU A 627 -27.22 -12.98 -19.54
C LEU A 627 -26.22 -11.82 -19.58
N SER A 628 -25.30 -11.78 -18.63
CA SER A 628 -24.22 -10.77 -18.60
C SER A 628 -22.86 -11.45 -18.53
N LEU A 629 -21.91 -10.94 -19.30
CA LEU A 629 -20.54 -11.45 -19.33
C LEU A 629 -19.71 -10.77 -18.23
N THR A 630 -18.73 -11.48 -17.69
CA THR A 630 -17.79 -10.97 -16.69
C THR A 630 -16.34 -11.24 -17.10
N THR A 631 -15.44 -10.33 -16.74
CA THR A 631 -13.98 -10.52 -16.86
C THR A 631 -13.41 -11.35 -15.72
N SER A 632 -14.17 -11.57 -14.63
CA SER A 632 -13.65 -12.23 -13.43
C SER A 632 -13.60 -13.75 -13.56
N THR A 633 -12.38 -14.26 -13.56
CA THR A 633 -12.03 -15.68 -13.47
C THR A 633 -12.33 -16.32 -12.12
N ASP A 634 -12.68 -15.55 -11.09
CA ASP A 634 -13.02 -16.08 -9.77
C ASP A 634 -14.34 -16.87 -9.78
N TRP A 635 -15.18 -16.63 -10.79
CA TRP A 635 -16.51 -17.21 -10.93
C TRP A 635 -16.67 -18.08 -12.21
N GLY A 636 -15.77 -17.92 -13.18
CA GLY A 636 -15.78 -18.65 -14.44
C GLY A 636 -14.94 -17.96 -15.51
N TYR A 637 -14.77 -18.58 -16.67
CA TYR A 637 -13.97 -18.06 -17.77
C TYR A 637 -14.71 -18.16 -19.11
N THR A 638 -14.67 -17.11 -19.93
CA THR A 638 -15.33 -17.06 -21.24
C THR A 638 -14.31 -16.99 -22.37
N VAL A 639 -14.40 -17.92 -23.32
CA VAL A 639 -13.62 -17.94 -24.57
C VAL A 639 -14.48 -17.41 -25.71
N TYR A 640 -13.96 -16.43 -26.44
CA TYR A 640 -14.60 -15.86 -27.63
C TYR A 640 -14.10 -16.60 -28.88
N LEU A 641 -14.96 -17.39 -29.52
CA LEU A 641 -14.60 -18.18 -30.70
C LEU A 641 -14.67 -17.34 -31.97
N THR A 642 -13.53 -17.23 -32.66
CA THR A 642 -13.43 -16.67 -34.01
C THR A 642 -12.85 -17.70 -34.96
N GLU A 643 -12.83 -17.41 -36.26
CA GLU A 643 -12.17 -18.26 -37.27
C GLU A 643 -10.68 -18.52 -36.97
N ASP A 644 -10.05 -17.67 -36.15
CA ASP A 644 -8.65 -17.78 -35.74
C ASP A 644 -8.42 -18.81 -34.61
N MET A 645 -9.43 -19.61 -34.25
CA MET A 645 -9.34 -20.72 -33.27
C MET A 645 -9.58 -22.10 -33.92
N PRO A 646 -8.76 -22.51 -34.90
CA PRO A 646 -9.03 -23.71 -35.70
C PRO A 646 -8.99 -25.01 -34.88
N LYS A 647 -8.13 -25.12 -33.85
CA LYS A 647 -8.01 -26.35 -33.05
C LYS A 647 -9.23 -26.53 -32.14
N THR A 648 -9.69 -25.44 -31.55
CA THR A 648 -10.89 -25.41 -30.70
C THR A 648 -12.14 -25.68 -31.53
N ILE A 649 -12.26 -25.08 -32.71
CA ILE A 649 -13.34 -25.37 -33.66
C ILE A 649 -13.32 -26.84 -34.09
N GLN A 650 -12.14 -27.40 -34.40
CA GLN A 650 -12.00 -28.80 -34.78
C GLN A 650 -12.43 -29.73 -33.63
N PHE A 651 -12.06 -29.42 -32.39
CA PHE A 651 -12.51 -30.16 -31.22
C PHE A 651 -14.04 -30.15 -31.08
N LEU A 652 -14.67 -28.98 -31.21
CA LEU A 652 -16.12 -28.85 -31.13
C LEU A 652 -16.82 -29.64 -32.24
N LYS A 653 -16.30 -29.62 -33.47
CA LYS A 653 -16.84 -30.40 -34.60
C LYS A 653 -16.68 -31.90 -34.39
N ALA A 654 -15.50 -32.35 -33.96
CA ALA A 654 -15.20 -33.77 -33.74
C ALA A 654 -16.07 -34.40 -32.64
N ASN A 655 -16.54 -33.60 -31.68
CA ASN A 655 -17.42 -34.04 -30.60
C ASN A 655 -18.91 -33.74 -30.84
N GLY A 656 -19.30 -33.23 -32.03
CA GLY A 656 -20.71 -32.90 -32.35
C GLY A 656 -21.29 -31.74 -31.52
N LEU A 657 -20.43 -30.85 -31.02
CA LEU A 657 -20.79 -29.73 -30.15
C LEU A 657 -20.93 -28.41 -30.92
N TYR A 658 -20.34 -28.30 -32.11
CA TYR A 658 -20.30 -27.04 -32.87
C TYR A 658 -21.69 -26.50 -33.21
N ASP A 659 -22.61 -27.36 -33.66
CA ASP A 659 -23.97 -26.95 -34.04
C ASP A 659 -24.83 -26.55 -32.83
N GLN A 660 -24.41 -26.90 -31.60
CA GLN A 660 -25.11 -26.57 -30.35
C GLN A 660 -24.89 -25.12 -29.90
N ILE A 661 -23.95 -24.41 -30.52
CA ILE A 661 -23.73 -22.96 -30.29
C ILE A 661 -24.98 -22.16 -30.69
N GLY A 662 -25.65 -22.55 -31.78
CA GLY A 662 -26.77 -21.80 -32.34
C GLY A 662 -26.35 -20.72 -33.34
N GLN A 663 -27.34 -20.23 -34.10
CA GLN A 663 -27.14 -19.17 -35.10
C GLN A 663 -27.42 -17.79 -34.47
N PRO A 664 -26.77 -16.71 -34.95
CA PRO A 664 -27.08 -15.36 -34.48
C PRO A 664 -28.50 -14.96 -34.87
N ALA A 665 -29.20 -14.29 -33.96
CA ALA A 665 -30.52 -13.71 -34.24
C ALA A 665 -30.42 -12.50 -35.17
N LYS A 666 -31.48 -12.27 -35.96
CA LYS A 666 -31.58 -11.05 -36.80
C LYS A 666 -31.97 -9.86 -35.94
N ALA A 667 -31.52 -8.66 -36.30
CA ALA A 667 -31.88 -7.42 -35.62
C ALA A 667 -33.04 -6.71 -36.34
N GLU A 668 -34.05 -6.26 -35.58
CA GLU A 668 -35.16 -5.44 -36.08
C GLU A 668 -34.81 -3.96 -36.10
N SER A 669 -34.12 -3.50 -35.07
CA SER A 669 -33.72 -2.11 -34.89
C SER A 669 -32.52 -2.02 -33.94
N VAL A 670 -31.79 -0.92 -34.03
CA VAL A 670 -30.68 -0.62 -33.11
C VAL A 670 -30.83 0.76 -32.52
N GLU A 671 -30.42 0.89 -31.27
CA GLU A 671 -30.26 2.16 -30.57
C GLU A 671 -28.78 2.40 -30.35
N VAL A 672 -28.28 3.54 -30.81
CA VAL A 672 -26.85 3.86 -30.79
C VAL A 672 -26.60 5.11 -29.97
N ILE A 673 -25.68 5.03 -29.03
CA ILE A 673 -25.14 6.16 -28.28
C ILE A 673 -23.64 6.22 -28.47
N ARG A 674 -23.07 7.43 -28.45
CA ARG A 674 -21.61 7.54 -28.45
C ARG A 674 -21.11 6.91 -27.16
N ALA A 675 -20.02 6.18 -27.23
CA ALA A 675 -19.32 5.72 -26.06
C ALA A 675 -18.59 6.91 -25.43
N LYS A 676 -19.37 7.82 -24.83
CA LYS A 676 -19.03 8.95 -23.98
C LYS A 676 -20.26 9.19 -23.11
N ASP A 677 -20.07 9.65 -21.87
CA ASP A 677 -21.11 9.87 -20.86
C ASP A 677 -21.60 8.56 -20.23
N THR A 678 -21.61 8.41 -18.90
CA THR A 678 -22.21 9.32 -17.92
C THR A 678 -21.42 9.39 -16.61
N ASN A 679 -21.44 10.57 -15.96
CA ASN A 679 -20.92 10.83 -14.61
C ASN A 679 -21.64 10.05 -13.49
N ASP A 680 -22.60 9.19 -13.82
CA ASP A 680 -23.35 8.39 -12.88
C ASP A 680 -22.81 6.95 -12.92
N ASN A 681 -22.07 6.57 -11.88
CA ASN A 681 -21.46 5.25 -11.64
C ASN A 681 -22.49 4.11 -11.46
N TYR A 682 -23.66 4.19 -12.08
CA TYR A 682 -24.71 3.18 -11.93
C TYR A 682 -25.47 2.99 -13.23
N TYR A 683 -24.85 2.23 -14.13
CA TYR A 683 -25.58 1.63 -15.23
C TYR A 683 -26.22 0.34 -14.73
N GLY A 684 -27.51 0.14 -15.02
CA GLY A 684 -28.20 -1.12 -14.75
C GLY A 684 -27.55 -2.31 -15.48
N TYR A 685 -28.17 -3.49 -15.37
CA TYR A 685 -27.66 -4.76 -15.91
C TYR A 685 -27.22 -4.75 -17.39
N ASP A 686 -27.61 -3.73 -18.16
CA ASP A 686 -27.30 -3.57 -19.59
C ASP A 686 -25.87 -3.13 -19.91
N LEU A 687 -25.17 -2.44 -19.00
CA LEU A 687 -23.84 -1.86 -19.26
C LEU A 687 -22.99 -1.87 -17.97
N ILE A 688 -22.31 -2.96 -17.64
CA ILE A 688 -21.42 -3.01 -16.46
C ILE A 688 -20.10 -2.30 -16.81
N TYR A 689 -19.77 -1.20 -16.14
CA TYR A 689 -18.53 -0.43 -16.34
C TYR A 689 -17.63 -0.44 -15.12
N ASP A 690 -16.77 -1.45 -15.00
CA ASP A 690 -15.66 -1.45 -14.05
C ASP A 690 -14.29 -1.71 -14.74
N SER A 691 -14.23 -1.71 -16.08
CA SER A 691 -13.08 -2.20 -16.86
C SER A 691 -12.79 -1.39 -18.14
N PHE A 692 -11.58 -1.54 -18.70
CA PHE A 692 -11.24 -1.10 -20.07
C PHE A 692 -11.71 -2.11 -21.14
N TYR A 693 -12.48 -3.11 -20.76
CA TYR A 693 -12.92 -4.18 -21.66
C TYR A 693 -14.43 -4.22 -21.69
N PHE A 694 -15.02 -3.77 -22.80
CA PHE A 694 -16.46 -3.85 -23.00
C PHE A 694 -16.88 -5.31 -23.07
N LEU A 695 -17.91 -5.63 -22.30
CA LEU A 695 -18.55 -6.94 -22.27
C LEU A 695 -20.05 -6.76 -22.50
N GLY A 696 -20.54 -7.43 -23.54
CA GLY A 696 -21.93 -7.40 -23.94
C GLY A 696 -22.83 -8.16 -22.96
N SER A 697 -24.10 -7.82 -23.01
CA SER A 697 -25.16 -8.43 -22.22
C SER A 697 -26.37 -8.69 -23.12
N TRP A 698 -27.22 -9.62 -22.70
CA TRP A 698 -28.50 -9.92 -23.32
C TRP A 698 -29.60 -9.96 -22.28
N ARG A 699 -30.79 -9.51 -22.68
CA ARG A 699 -31.98 -9.51 -21.83
C ARG A 699 -33.20 -9.90 -22.64
N SER A 700 -34.04 -10.76 -22.07
CA SER A 700 -35.31 -11.14 -22.68
C SER A 700 -36.29 -9.96 -22.67
N LEU A 701 -37.24 -9.96 -23.62
CA LEU A 701 -38.26 -8.92 -23.71
C LEU A 701 -39.07 -8.80 -22.40
N LYS A 702 -39.43 -9.94 -21.81
CA LYS A 702 -40.15 -10.01 -20.54
C LYS A 702 -39.37 -9.37 -19.39
N SER A 703 -38.06 -9.66 -19.29
CA SER A 703 -37.22 -9.06 -18.23
C SER A 703 -37.17 -7.54 -18.33
N PHE A 704 -37.09 -7.06 -19.57
CA PHE A 704 -36.92 -5.66 -19.87
C PHE A 704 -38.18 -4.87 -19.50
N GLU A 705 -39.35 -5.41 -19.87
CA GLU A 705 -40.66 -4.84 -19.52
C GLU A 705 -40.92 -4.87 -18.00
N GLU A 706 -40.54 -5.94 -17.30
CA GLU A 706 -40.68 -6.04 -15.84
C GLU A 706 -39.81 -5.00 -15.10
N GLU A 707 -38.59 -4.75 -15.56
CA GLU A 707 -37.73 -3.73 -14.94
C GLU A 707 -38.21 -2.30 -15.26
N GLU A 708 -38.66 -2.02 -16.49
CA GLU A 708 -39.28 -0.74 -16.82
C GLU A 708 -40.48 -0.44 -15.92
N ALA A 709 -41.32 -1.44 -15.64
CA ALA A 709 -42.45 -1.31 -14.72
C ALA A 709 -42.00 -1.04 -13.27
N ASN A 710 -41.04 -1.82 -12.75
CA ASN A 710 -40.51 -1.65 -11.40
C ASN A 710 -39.80 -0.30 -11.20
N ALA A 711 -39.10 0.18 -12.23
CA ALA A 711 -38.35 1.42 -12.16
C ALA A 711 -39.27 2.66 -12.17
N GLN A 712 -40.41 2.58 -12.85
CA GLN A 712 -41.47 3.60 -12.77
C GLN A 712 -42.03 3.74 -11.34
N GLU A 713 -42.11 2.65 -10.57
CA GLU A 713 -42.56 2.69 -9.16
C GLU A 713 -41.49 3.25 -8.20
N GLN A 714 -40.21 3.03 -8.48
CA GLN A 714 -39.09 3.41 -7.61
C GLN A 714 -38.40 4.73 -8.00
N GLY A 715 -38.87 5.41 -9.06
CA GLY A 715 -38.39 6.72 -9.46
C GLY A 715 -37.01 6.76 -10.12
N TYR A 716 -36.50 5.63 -10.62
CA TYR A 716 -35.30 5.57 -11.47
C TYR A 716 -35.67 5.15 -12.91
N ASN A 717 -34.80 5.42 -13.89
CA ASN A 717 -35.04 5.05 -15.29
C ASN A 717 -34.00 4.03 -15.76
N PRO A 718 -34.37 2.77 -16.04
CA PRO A 718 -33.43 1.73 -16.46
C PRO A 718 -32.90 1.99 -17.88
N ASN A 719 -33.62 2.80 -18.67
CA ASN A 719 -33.19 3.30 -19.97
C ASN A 719 -32.42 4.63 -19.92
N ALA A 720 -32.06 5.14 -18.74
CA ALA A 720 -31.29 6.38 -18.64
C ALA A 720 -30.06 6.41 -19.58
N PRO A 721 -29.28 5.31 -19.75
CA PRO A 721 -28.13 5.28 -20.66
C PRO A 721 -28.48 5.53 -22.13
N PHE A 722 -29.59 4.97 -22.61
CA PHE A 722 -30.04 5.05 -24.00
C PHE A 722 -31.15 6.08 -24.22
N LYS A 723 -31.42 6.95 -23.23
CA LYS A 723 -32.53 7.92 -23.29
C LYS A 723 -32.45 8.85 -24.51
N ASN A 724 -31.24 9.26 -24.88
CA ASN A 724 -30.97 10.13 -26.02
C ASN A 724 -30.37 9.36 -27.23
N ALA A 725 -30.55 8.04 -27.28
CA ALA A 725 -29.99 7.22 -28.33
C ALA A 725 -30.60 7.51 -29.70
N VAL A 726 -29.75 7.45 -30.72
CA VAL A 726 -30.20 7.46 -32.12
C VAL A 726 -30.83 6.12 -32.44
N LYS A 727 -32.09 6.12 -32.83
CA LYS A 727 -32.84 4.90 -33.17
C LYS A 727 -32.83 4.67 -34.68
N ILE A 728 -32.22 3.58 -35.10
CA ILE A 728 -32.23 3.13 -36.49
C ILE A 728 -33.24 1.99 -36.60
N LYS A 729 -34.37 2.26 -37.27
CA LYS A 729 -35.50 1.33 -37.41
C LYS A 729 -35.48 0.54 -38.71
N ASP A 730 -34.59 0.87 -39.63
CA ASP A 730 -34.42 0.10 -40.87
C ASP A 730 -33.68 -1.21 -40.56
N ALA A 731 -34.32 -2.35 -40.82
CA ALA A 731 -33.78 -3.66 -40.47
C ALA A 731 -32.48 -4.00 -41.20
N LYS A 732 -32.25 -3.46 -42.41
CA LYS A 732 -30.98 -3.70 -43.13
C LYS A 732 -29.84 -2.91 -42.49
N GLN A 733 -30.07 -1.63 -42.20
CA GLN A 733 -29.10 -0.78 -41.50
C GLN A 733 -28.84 -1.26 -40.07
N ALA A 734 -29.88 -1.74 -39.37
CA ALA A 734 -29.74 -2.35 -38.05
C ALA A 734 -28.88 -3.63 -38.10
N GLN A 735 -29.11 -4.49 -39.09
CA GLN A 735 -28.32 -5.70 -39.27
C GLN A 735 -26.87 -5.40 -39.67
N GLU A 736 -26.63 -4.38 -40.50
CA GLU A 736 -25.29 -3.90 -40.84
C GLU A 736 -24.55 -3.44 -39.58
N VAL A 737 -25.17 -2.59 -38.76
CA VAL A 737 -24.58 -2.12 -37.49
C VAL A 737 -24.26 -3.28 -36.56
N VAL A 738 -25.18 -4.24 -36.38
CA VAL A 738 -24.94 -5.43 -35.54
C VAL A 738 -23.79 -6.28 -36.07
N SER A 739 -23.67 -6.45 -37.40
CA SER A 739 -22.59 -7.24 -37.99
C SER A 739 -21.20 -6.63 -37.81
N LEU A 740 -21.13 -5.31 -37.62
CA LEU A 740 -19.90 -4.55 -37.36
C LEU A 740 -19.65 -4.34 -35.86
N SER A 741 -20.58 -4.75 -35.00
CA SER A 741 -20.50 -4.59 -33.55
C SER A 741 -19.97 -5.85 -32.88
N HIS A 742 -19.37 -5.69 -31.71
CA HIS A 742 -18.69 -6.75 -30.97
C HIS A 742 -19.30 -6.92 -29.59
N ILE A 743 -19.44 -8.18 -29.17
CA ILE A 743 -19.86 -8.55 -27.80
C ILE A 743 -18.72 -8.39 -26.80
N ALA A 744 -17.47 -8.48 -27.24
CA ALA A 744 -16.32 -8.20 -26.40
C ALA A 744 -15.27 -7.39 -27.18
N TYR A 745 -14.84 -6.27 -26.61
CA TYR A 745 -13.93 -5.36 -27.28
C TYR A 745 -13.18 -4.49 -26.27
N PHE A 746 -11.88 -4.30 -26.45
CA PHE A 746 -11.10 -3.42 -25.58
C PHE A 746 -11.43 -1.95 -25.86
N TYR A 747 -12.00 -1.29 -24.86
CA TYR A 747 -12.51 0.07 -24.88
C TYR A 747 -11.40 1.11 -24.66
N GLY A 748 -10.31 0.95 -25.41
CA GLY A 748 -9.18 1.89 -25.49
C GLY A 748 -9.24 2.86 -26.67
N VAL A 749 -10.34 2.82 -27.44
CA VAL A 749 -10.55 3.59 -28.68
C VAL A 749 -11.94 4.22 -28.68
N ASP A 750 -12.15 5.26 -29.49
CA ASP A 750 -13.49 5.86 -29.64
C ASP A 750 -14.46 4.88 -30.35
N GLY A 751 -15.74 4.93 -29.95
CA GLY A 751 -16.77 4.06 -30.50
C GLY A 751 -18.17 4.41 -30.01
N TYR A 752 -19.08 3.45 -30.16
CA TYR A 752 -20.51 3.59 -29.86
C TYR A 752 -21.02 2.36 -29.10
N PHE A 753 -21.89 2.58 -28.12
CA PHE A 753 -22.67 1.49 -27.54
C PHE A 753 -23.92 1.29 -28.37
N VAL A 754 -24.18 0.03 -28.71
CA VAL A 754 -25.28 -0.39 -29.58
C VAL A 754 -26.17 -1.33 -28.79
N ARG A 755 -27.44 -0.96 -28.64
CA ARG A 755 -28.47 -1.86 -28.13
C ARG A 755 -29.31 -2.36 -29.30
N ALA A 756 -29.15 -3.63 -29.65
CA ALA A 756 -29.85 -4.28 -30.74
C ALA A 756 -31.13 -4.93 -30.22
N LYS A 757 -32.27 -4.60 -30.82
CA LYS A 757 -33.52 -5.33 -30.62
C LYS A 757 -33.54 -6.53 -31.57
N LEU A 758 -33.55 -7.73 -31.01
CA LEU A 758 -33.57 -8.97 -31.77
C LEU A 758 -34.99 -9.31 -32.26
N ALA A 759 -35.06 -9.92 -33.44
CA ALA A 759 -36.31 -10.36 -34.06
C ALA A 759 -37.00 -11.48 -33.26
N ASP A 760 -38.28 -11.72 -33.58
CA ASP A 760 -39.09 -12.80 -33.01
C ASP A 760 -39.24 -12.73 -31.48
N GLY A 761 -39.13 -11.52 -30.91
CA GLY A 761 -39.25 -11.30 -29.46
C GLY A 761 -38.08 -11.84 -28.64
N LYS A 762 -36.93 -12.10 -29.28
CA LYS A 762 -35.71 -12.63 -28.64
C LYS A 762 -34.98 -11.64 -27.71
N GLY A 763 -35.54 -10.45 -27.47
CA GLY A 763 -35.05 -9.49 -26.49
C GLY A 763 -34.04 -8.49 -27.04
N TYR A 764 -33.16 -7.99 -26.17
CA TYR A 764 -32.17 -6.95 -26.47
C TYR A 764 -30.75 -7.43 -26.18
N THR A 765 -29.81 -7.04 -27.03
CA THR A 765 -28.39 -7.34 -26.86
C THR A 765 -27.56 -6.05 -26.93
N CYS A 766 -26.68 -5.85 -25.96
CA CYS A 766 -25.73 -4.74 -25.93
C CYS A 766 -24.40 -5.13 -26.56
N MET A 767 -23.90 -4.30 -27.46
CA MET A 767 -22.67 -4.49 -28.23
C MET A 767 -21.88 -3.18 -28.31
N PHE A 768 -20.61 -3.28 -28.69
CA PHE A 768 -19.74 -2.14 -28.94
C PHE A 768 -19.38 -2.04 -30.43
N LEU A 769 -19.55 -0.85 -31.01
CA LEU A 769 -19.19 -0.54 -32.38
C LEU A 769 -18.00 0.43 -32.40
N PRO A 770 -16.80 -0.01 -32.81
CA PRO A 770 -15.63 0.86 -32.93
C PRO A 770 -15.85 1.96 -33.97
N GLU A 771 -15.39 3.18 -33.68
CA GLU A 771 -15.57 4.33 -34.59
C GLU A 771 -14.87 4.12 -35.95
N SER A 772 -13.80 3.32 -35.98
CA SER A 772 -13.06 2.98 -37.20
C SER A 772 -13.90 2.25 -38.25
N VAL A 773 -14.83 1.39 -37.83
CA VAL A 773 -15.69 0.57 -38.70
C VAL A 773 -17.13 1.06 -38.77
N ALA A 774 -17.51 2.03 -37.91
CA ALA A 774 -18.87 2.56 -37.88
C ALA A 774 -19.28 3.20 -39.23
N PRO A 775 -20.48 2.89 -39.75
CA PRO A 775 -20.98 3.52 -40.97
C PRO A 775 -21.11 5.05 -40.84
N GLN A 776 -20.91 5.77 -41.94
CA GLN A 776 -20.91 7.25 -41.93
C GLN A 776 -22.24 7.84 -41.43
N TYR A 777 -23.37 7.21 -41.78
CA TYR A 777 -24.68 7.66 -41.31
C TYR A 777 -24.86 7.53 -39.79
N VAL A 778 -24.19 6.56 -39.15
CA VAL A 778 -24.15 6.44 -37.68
C VAL A 778 -23.31 7.58 -37.12
N LYS A 779 -22.10 7.78 -37.65
CA LYS A 779 -21.19 8.86 -37.21
C LYS A 779 -21.84 10.24 -37.27
N ASP A 780 -22.59 10.52 -38.33
CA ASP A 780 -23.27 11.80 -38.50
C ASP A 780 -24.50 11.96 -37.61
N ALA A 781 -25.18 10.86 -37.28
CA ALA A 781 -26.36 10.90 -36.45
C ALA A 781 -26.05 11.04 -34.95
N VAL A 782 -24.93 10.50 -34.48
CA VAL A 782 -24.54 10.45 -33.05
C VAL A 782 -23.47 11.52 -32.69
N LYS A 783 -23.50 12.69 -33.33
CA LYS A 783 -22.50 13.77 -33.14
C LYS A 783 -22.51 14.40 -31.76
#